data_AF-A0A7W3SX21-F1
#
_entry.id   AF-A0A7W3SX21-F1
#
_cell.length_a   1.000
_cell.length_b   1.000
_cell.length_c   1.000
_cell.angle_alpha   90.00
_cell.angle_beta   90.00
_cell.angle_gamma   90.00
#
_symmetry.space_group_name_H-M   'P 1'
#
loop_
_entity.id
_entity.type
_entity.pdbx_description
1 polymer ?
#
loop_
_entity_poly.entity_id
_entity_poly.type
_entity_poly.pdbx_seq_one_letter_code
_entity_poly.pdbx_strand_id
1 'polypeptide(L)'
;MKKKIMVFLAFVLIFQNLFGLGLSPANAASDTCPVPGPYNTYGGDRIFKEVKILNKAGSVIDSVYNPTYLDKTKLGDEVTLEYLWELENGHDLKCGDVVEFDIPQEFTIYNGFTGSLADEDGTIFADFVVTESSKKGHVVITFNQEVTSHSNISGKMDFFTEISKTNISGSVEVPITFPVRGGVQVAKVFVAPQDGNLLKKDGQAFKAERIDWTIDVNTSLNKIDGAVLSDVLPPGLTLDPNSIRVYNLNVNVKGDPTEGSHVSVTDNVYSLDIEPDGSAFKVIFNQPTITSAYRIMYSTAVTDDETLTSFKNTAKLSGTNIVETEFPKTVPVVREQFLTKEKGNYNRSNQTVPWKVKYNYGQKTINYSDAAATIHDRFDDDMILVDGLSGVNVFDVSNGTRVPLSLGTDYSLTLVNEVDGVSGFDLTFLPNGNSSLNSKYDIEYTTQAKSRIYKNTSVTNTVYTELKGQPVKVSQLHTFNSNIGIKNVSTDYSSKINTWTIKVNSDNLPMTNLIVDDKFSGTGLEYIPGSLQVSATSATYSLNVIDPTKGFTLGFTGTINNEITITYKTKFYPDKSGYSNTAGLKWVEKPNTYTVNLERTFDPNQETINNGRKDAKYDASKKLITWDIKANYNGYKVDNAVFTDVLEQSQQLVDGSVKVYPMTVNAAGNPVKGTTEIAIDPTDIDYSNNTLIIKLGNINDPIWITFDTKQVDKTLVLDKIVNTANLKGNTTSSWNWPKTLTIPRGEVYVNKSGIQNNQNNSVIDWTIKINEGQSYVENARIIDTPSTNQILNDSSFKLYQAVVATGGAVSKDTSKLLTKGTDYSLDIKTDPQTDQQTFELKFLKPIETAYVLEYSSELAFSSLTETVTNDVNFLGDGVAKGTTFVPFEKEYTLYTSGGSGSGTGVRGSIEITKVDSEDQSVKLQGATFKLLKSNGDLVGEKVTGPDGVITFTKLLFDTPYTLIETQSPTGYDLDSKPKTIVIEDSLRQSGGIKTVTISNTMSTTPVTPKGQLEITKVDKANVSKTLEGATFVLQDKGNLRAPISVITDADGKAVFTDLLYDDYVLTETAAPQGYTIDSPNQTITIDSGVELTGGVLGITVTNSKTVDPGNPSNPDPGNPGNPWNPGTPTNPTNPTNPKTPKEEVPTPTKPVDKDEEYTAPEEPVPSDGTNGDKTKPGKTSNPSDIELDENGNPLGGSKGDKAKQNGTNVPVLPKTGENSPWLVQVVGAVLIVAGAVMLRRKFLINKK
;
A
#
# COMPACT_ATOMS: atom_id res chain seq x y z
N MET A 1 -48.98 8.85 34.18
CA MET A 1 -48.43 8.03 35.29
C MET A 1 -46.99 7.67 34.87
N LYS A 2 -45.91 7.89 35.65
CA LYS A 2 -45.37 6.99 36.71
C LYS A 2 -45.24 5.53 36.20
N LYS A 3 -44.09 4.84 36.14
CA LYS A 3 -42.72 4.95 36.75
C LYS A 3 -41.68 4.24 35.82
N LYS A 4 -40.48 4.78 35.54
CA LYS A 4 -39.10 4.59 36.17
C LYS A 4 -38.29 3.34 35.75
N ILE A 5 -36.94 3.45 35.86
CA ILE A 5 -35.83 2.45 35.65
C ILE A 5 -35.42 2.34 34.16
N MET A 6 -34.16 2.41 33.69
CA MET A 6 -32.79 2.79 34.18
C MET A 6 -32.05 3.30 32.90
N VAL A 7 -31.24 4.38 32.80
CA VAL A 7 -30.15 4.99 33.60
C VAL A 7 -28.80 4.25 33.53
N PHE A 8 -28.02 4.51 32.48
CA PHE A 8 -26.62 4.97 32.54
C PHE A 8 -26.20 5.62 31.19
N LEU A 9 -25.02 6.26 31.13
CA LEU A 9 -24.47 7.06 30.01
C LEU A 9 -25.33 8.25 29.53
N ALA A 10 -25.05 9.43 30.10
CA ALA A 10 -25.27 10.73 29.44
C ALA A 10 -24.55 11.85 30.25
N PHE A 11 -23.37 12.31 29.80
CA PHE A 11 -22.82 13.67 30.05
C PHE A 11 -21.46 13.89 29.37
N VAL A 12 -21.46 14.28 28.09
CA VAL A 12 -20.62 15.29 27.38
C VAL A 12 -21.36 15.55 26.05
N LEU A 13 -21.14 16.70 25.38
CA LEU A 13 -21.76 17.15 24.11
C LEU A 13 -23.15 17.84 24.17
N ILE A 14 -23.29 18.89 25.00
CA ILE A 14 -24.02 20.10 24.60
C ILE A 14 -23.26 21.33 25.13
N PHE A 15 -22.42 21.97 24.30
CA PHE A 15 -22.26 23.43 24.19
C PHE A 15 -21.12 23.79 23.22
N GLN A 16 -21.46 24.29 22.03
CA GLN A 16 -20.87 25.47 21.37
C GLN A 16 -21.38 25.55 19.93
N ASN A 17 -22.23 26.54 19.62
CA ASN A 17 -22.46 27.01 18.26
C ASN A 17 -23.17 28.38 18.26
N LEU A 18 -22.44 29.44 18.57
CA LEU A 18 -22.83 30.84 18.40
C LEU A 18 -21.60 31.76 18.57
N PHE A 19 -21.61 32.91 17.88
CA PHE A 19 -20.54 33.93 17.83
C PHE A 19 -19.27 33.61 17.04
N GLY A 20 -19.45 33.29 15.75
CA GLY A 20 -18.45 33.58 14.73
C GLY A 20 -18.43 35.07 14.36
N LEU A 21 -17.86 35.93 15.21
CA LEU A 21 -17.45 37.30 14.85
C LEU A 21 -16.11 37.62 15.52
N GLY A 22 -15.05 37.71 14.72
CA GLY A 22 -13.69 37.96 15.18
C GLY A 22 -13.48 39.40 15.67
N LEU A 23 -13.78 39.66 16.94
CA LEU A 23 -12.98 40.62 17.70
C LEU A 23 -11.60 39.99 17.92
N SER A 24 -10.53 40.71 17.60
CA SER A 24 -9.18 40.28 17.91
C SER A 24 -9.04 40.01 19.41
N PRO A 25 -8.41 38.90 19.84
CA PRO A 25 -8.00 38.79 21.23
C PRO A 25 -7.05 39.96 21.51
N ALA A 26 -7.39 40.79 22.49
CA ALA A 26 -6.40 41.69 23.08
C ALA A 26 -5.32 40.80 23.72
N ASN A 27 -4.04 41.12 23.50
CA ASN A 27 -2.94 40.32 24.03
C ASN A 27 -3.08 40.19 25.56
N ALA A 28 -3.50 39.02 26.04
CA ALA A 28 -3.03 38.53 27.32
C ALA A 28 -1.50 38.44 27.20
N ALA A 29 -0.78 39.07 28.13
CA ALA A 29 0.68 39.01 28.10
C ALA A 29 1.12 37.56 28.31
N SER A 30 1.93 37.03 27.40
CA SER A 30 2.66 35.80 27.67
C SER A 30 3.71 36.08 28.75
N ASP A 31 3.63 35.37 29.87
CA ASP A 31 4.66 35.37 30.91
C ASP A 31 5.92 34.73 30.33
N THR A 32 6.74 35.60 29.73
CA THR A 32 7.95 35.26 28.98
C THR A 32 9.13 35.26 29.94
N CYS A 33 9.92 34.18 29.93
CA CYS A 33 11.09 34.06 30.80
C CYS A 33 12.00 35.30 30.65
N PRO A 34 12.36 36.00 31.74
CA PRO A 34 13.18 37.20 31.66
C PRO A 34 14.63 36.87 31.27
N VAL A 35 14.93 37.09 29.99
CA VAL A 35 16.28 37.03 29.38
C VAL A 35 17.09 38.23 29.91
N PRO A 36 18.38 38.10 30.35
CA PRO A 36 19.38 37.22 29.75
C PRO A 36 20.25 36.37 30.70
N GLY A 37 20.38 35.10 30.32
CA GLY A 37 21.48 34.20 30.68
C GLY A 37 21.54 33.05 29.65
N PRO A 38 22.66 32.32 29.52
CA PRO A 38 22.66 31.10 28.73
C PRO A 38 21.80 30.04 29.44
N TYR A 39 20.73 29.60 28.77
CA TYR A 39 19.94 28.45 29.21
C TYR A 39 20.72 27.15 29.04
N ASN A 40 20.43 26.19 29.91
CA ASN A 40 21.13 24.91 29.94
C ASN A 40 20.28 23.85 29.25
N THR A 41 20.93 23.06 28.39
CA THR A 41 20.34 21.88 27.77
C THR A 41 20.77 20.64 28.54
N TYR A 42 19.82 19.74 28.81
CA TYR A 42 20.03 18.50 29.56
C TYR A 42 19.42 17.29 28.84
N GLY A 43 19.91 16.09 29.11
CA GLY A 43 19.30 14.85 28.62
C GLY A 43 18.03 14.47 29.37
N GLY A 44 17.16 13.68 28.73
CA GLY A 44 15.93 13.12 29.33
C GLY A 44 16.17 12.29 30.60
N ASP A 45 17.36 11.70 30.77
CA ASP A 45 17.81 11.01 31.99
C ASP A 45 17.77 11.92 33.23
N ARG A 46 17.76 13.25 33.05
CA ARG A 46 17.61 14.21 34.15
C ARG A 46 16.20 14.28 34.74
N ILE A 47 15.15 13.86 34.02
CA ILE A 47 13.74 13.98 34.50
C ILE A 47 12.94 12.68 34.47
N PHE A 48 13.25 11.73 33.59
CA PHE A 48 12.47 10.49 33.48
C PHE A 48 12.80 9.51 34.60
N LYS A 49 11.76 9.04 35.27
CA LYS A 49 11.81 8.06 36.36
C LYS A 49 11.73 6.64 35.81
N GLU A 50 10.84 6.43 34.85
CA GLU A 50 10.58 5.17 34.16
C GLU A 50 9.85 5.40 32.84
N VAL A 51 9.94 4.43 31.92
CA VAL A 51 9.16 4.41 30.67
C VAL A 51 8.43 3.07 30.56
N LYS A 52 7.15 3.08 30.19
CA LYS A 52 6.39 1.85 29.87
C LYS A 52 6.04 1.83 28.39
N ILE A 53 6.01 0.64 27.81
CA ILE A 53 5.47 0.42 26.47
C ILE A 53 4.11 -0.25 26.64
N LEU A 54 3.05 0.41 26.18
CA LEU A 54 1.68 -0.10 26.24
C LEU A 54 1.18 -0.39 24.83
N ASN A 55 0.35 -1.42 24.66
CA ASN A 55 -0.36 -1.65 23.40
C ASN A 55 -1.60 -0.73 23.27
N LYS A 56 -2.23 -0.75 22.10
CA LYS A 56 -3.53 -0.09 21.80
C LYS A 56 -4.64 -0.27 22.86
N ALA A 57 -4.61 -1.35 23.66
CA ALA A 57 -5.58 -1.62 24.72
C ALA A 57 -5.14 -1.09 26.11
N GLY A 58 -4.09 -0.29 26.19
CA GLY A 58 -3.56 0.25 27.45
C GLY A 58 -2.90 -0.80 28.34
N SER A 59 -2.50 -1.96 27.79
CA SER A 59 -1.82 -3.02 28.54
C SER A 59 -0.31 -2.95 28.30
N VAL A 60 0.48 -3.01 29.38
CA VAL A 60 1.95 -3.03 29.35
C VAL A 60 2.47 -4.27 28.63
N ILE A 61 3.34 -4.06 27.64
CA ILE A 61 3.92 -5.12 26.79
C ILE A 61 5.44 -5.31 26.97
N ASP A 62 6.09 -4.48 27.79
CA ASP A 62 7.53 -4.59 28.05
C ASP A 62 7.89 -5.51 29.22
N SER A 63 9.10 -6.07 29.15
CA SER A 63 9.62 -7.00 30.16
C SER A 63 10.01 -6.38 31.51
N VAL A 64 10.02 -5.04 31.66
CA VAL A 64 10.40 -4.38 32.92
C VAL A 64 9.18 -4.35 33.84
N TYR A 65 8.03 -3.94 33.29
CA TYR A 65 6.79 -3.76 34.03
C TYR A 65 5.81 -4.94 33.85
N ASN A 66 5.99 -5.78 32.83
CA ASN A 66 5.24 -7.02 32.63
C ASN A 66 6.15 -8.20 32.20
N PRO A 67 7.06 -8.69 33.07
CA PRO A 67 7.99 -9.78 32.76
C PRO A 67 7.32 -11.12 32.43
N THR A 68 5.99 -11.23 32.62
CA THR A 68 5.16 -12.39 32.30
C THR A 68 4.33 -12.21 31.02
N TYR A 69 4.50 -11.12 30.26
CA TYR A 69 3.78 -10.92 29.02
C TYR A 69 4.24 -11.89 27.93
N LEU A 70 3.35 -12.81 27.53
CA LEU A 70 3.62 -13.82 26.50
C LEU A 70 2.89 -13.55 25.17
N ASP A 71 1.97 -12.58 25.15
CA ASP A 71 1.32 -12.12 23.93
C ASP A 71 2.34 -11.33 23.09
N LYS A 72 2.28 -11.49 21.77
CA LYS A 72 3.32 -11.00 20.86
C LYS A 72 2.79 -9.91 19.95
N THR A 73 3.37 -8.73 20.11
CA THR A 73 3.11 -7.55 19.31
C THR A 73 3.69 -7.74 17.90
N LYS A 74 3.03 -7.24 16.86
CA LYS A 74 3.49 -7.35 15.47
C LYS A 74 4.27 -6.10 15.05
N LEU A 75 5.04 -6.25 13.98
CA LEU A 75 5.61 -5.10 13.27
C LEU A 75 4.48 -4.24 12.70
N GLY A 76 4.35 -3.01 13.18
CA GLY A 76 3.26 -2.08 12.86
C GLY A 76 2.04 -2.12 13.77
N ASP A 77 2.08 -2.83 14.91
CA ASP A 77 1.06 -2.66 15.94
C ASP A 77 1.23 -1.29 16.64
N GLU A 78 0.10 -0.65 16.94
CA GLU A 78 0.01 0.62 17.67
C GLU A 78 0.41 0.45 19.14
N VAL A 79 1.26 1.36 19.62
CA VAL A 79 1.78 1.41 20.99
C VAL A 79 1.81 2.84 21.54
N THR A 80 1.69 2.96 22.86
CA THR A 80 1.93 4.18 23.61
C THR A 80 3.22 4.04 24.41
N LEU A 81 4.08 5.06 24.36
CA LEU A 81 5.24 5.17 25.25
C LEU A 81 4.87 6.11 26.40
N GLU A 82 4.59 5.56 27.59
CA GLU A 82 4.32 6.34 28.80
C GLU A 82 5.65 6.66 29.49
N TYR A 83 6.16 7.88 29.34
CA TYR A 83 7.29 8.39 30.11
C TYR A 83 6.78 9.03 31.41
N LEU A 84 7.13 8.45 32.56
CA LEU A 84 6.86 9.05 33.86
C LEU A 84 8.00 10.00 34.23
N TRP A 85 7.70 11.26 34.49
CA TRP A 85 8.70 12.29 34.82
C TRP A 85 8.43 12.94 36.18
N GLU A 86 9.50 13.39 36.82
CA GLU A 86 9.48 13.94 38.18
C GLU A 86 10.65 14.92 38.35
N LEU A 87 10.51 15.94 39.20
CA LEU A 87 11.57 16.86 39.60
C LEU A 87 11.69 16.85 41.12
N GLU A 88 12.91 16.71 41.62
CA GLU A 88 13.19 16.69 43.07
C GLU A 88 13.04 18.10 43.68
N ASN A 89 12.51 18.18 44.90
CA ASN A 89 12.36 19.46 45.61
C ASN A 89 13.73 20.13 45.78
N GLY A 90 13.91 21.31 45.18
CA GLY A 90 15.19 22.03 45.17
C GLY A 90 16.10 21.76 43.96
N HIS A 91 15.56 21.22 42.86
CA HIS A 91 16.26 21.10 41.58
C HIS A 91 16.86 22.41 41.05
N ASP A 92 17.83 22.32 40.13
CA ASP A 92 18.55 23.46 39.56
C ASP A 92 17.99 24.02 38.24
N LEU A 93 16.99 23.33 37.64
CA LEU A 93 16.24 23.77 36.45
C LEU A 93 15.52 25.11 36.68
N LYS A 94 15.55 25.98 35.68
CA LYS A 94 14.94 27.32 35.68
C LYS A 94 14.05 27.56 34.46
N CYS A 95 13.30 28.67 34.48
CA CYS A 95 12.59 29.21 33.32
C CYS A 95 13.54 29.32 32.11
N GLY A 96 13.23 28.62 31.02
CA GLY A 96 13.98 28.60 29.77
C GLY A 96 15.03 27.50 29.66
N ASP A 97 15.35 26.75 30.73
CA ASP A 97 16.18 25.54 30.61
C ASP A 97 15.43 24.44 29.82
N VAL A 98 16.20 23.61 29.11
CA VAL A 98 15.69 22.64 28.13
C VAL A 98 16.09 21.22 28.50
N VAL A 99 15.19 20.26 28.31
CA VAL A 99 15.47 18.82 28.35
C VAL A 99 15.17 18.21 26.99
N GLU A 100 16.15 17.52 26.40
CA GLU A 100 16.05 16.91 25.07
C GLU A 100 16.37 15.40 25.09
N PHE A 101 15.72 14.64 24.19
CA PHE A 101 15.97 13.20 23.99
C PHE A 101 15.41 12.70 22.66
N ASP A 102 15.95 11.58 22.17
CA ASP A 102 15.41 10.87 21.01
C ASP A 102 14.45 9.75 21.44
N ILE A 103 13.35 9.59 20.70
CA ILE A 103 12.48 8.41 20.79
C ILE A 103 13.20 7.23 20.11
N PRO A 104 13.26 6.03 20.72
CA PRO A 104 13.98 4.90 20.15
C PRO A 104 13.54 4.55 18.73
N GLN A 105 14.52 4.22 17.88
CA GLN A 105 14.33 3.94 16.45
C GLN A 105 13.47 2.70 16.17
N GLU A 106 13.26 1.85 17.19
CA GLU A 106 12.39 0.69 17.17
C GLU A 106 10.89 1.10 17.11
N PHE A 107 10.59 2.38 17.35
CA PHE A 107 9.30 3.01 17.08
C PHE A 107 9.36 3.90 15.85
N THR A 108 8.19 4.35 15.38
CA THR A 108 8.07 5.13 14.13
C THR A 108 7.31 6.41 14.36
N ILE A 109 8.00 7.54 14.29
CA ILE A 109 7.40 8.87 14.41
C ILE A 109 7.13 9.41 13.01
N TYR A 110 5.90 9.85 12.76
CA TYR A 110 5.41 10.12 11.39
C TYR A 110 5.17 11.60 11.07
N ASN A 111 5.11 12.44 12.09
CA ASN A 111 5.01 13.89 11.99
C ASN A 111 5.60 14.51 13.26
N GLY A 112 6.05 15.76 13.16
CA GLY A 112 6.27 16.59 14.35
C GLY A 112 4.93 17.01 14.98
N PHE A 113 4.95 17.30 16.28
CA PHE A 113 3.79 17.80 17.02
C PHE A 113 4.25 18.55 18.28
N THR A 114 3.33 19.28 18.92
CA THR A 114 3.60 20.04 20.15
C THR A 114 2.57 19.72 21.22
N GLY A 115 2.97 19.78 22.49
CA GLY A 115 2.07 19.68 23.63
C GLY A 115 2.61 20.43 24.83
N SER A 116 1.84 20.43 25.92
CA SER A 116 2.19 21.11 27.18
C SER A 116 2.14 20.11 28.33
N LEU A 117 2.97 20.32 29.35
CA LEU A 117 2.95 19.57 30.61
C LEU A 117 2.11 20.35 31.62
N ALA A 118 0.81 20.05 31.66
CA ALA A 118 -0.18 20.81 32.44
C ALA A 118 -0.85 19.96 33.54
N ASP A 119 -1.25 20.58 34.64
CA ASP A 119 -2.03 19.93 35.71
C ASP A 119 -3.56 19.99 35.49
N GLU A 120 -4.31 19.32 36.38
CA GLU A 120 -5.77 19.20 36.33
C GLU A 120 -6.48 20.58 36.43
N ASP A 121 -5.82 21.58 37.03
CA ASP A 121 -6.30 22.98 37.12
C ASP A 121 -5.87 23.83 35.90
N GLY A 122 -5.03 23.29 35.01
CA GLY A 122 -4.56 23.95 33.78
C GLY A 122 -3.23 24.70 33.90
N THR A 123 -2.48 24.53 35.00
CA THR A 123 -1.16 25.15 35.18
C THR A 123 -0.13 24.44 34.29
N ILE A 124 0.42 25.14 33.30
CA ILE A 124 1.52 24.62 32.45
C ILE A 124 2.84 24.79 33.19
N PHE A 125 3.68 23.75 33.21
CA PHE A 125 5.05 23.75 33.78
C PHE A 125 6.14 23.80 32.71
N ALA A 126 5.85 23.23 31.53
CA ALA A 126 6.72 23.22 30.36
C ALA A 126 5.90 23.02 29.09
N ASP A 127 6.42 23.46 27.95
CA ASP A 127 5.95 23.08 26.63
C ASP A 127 6.95 22.13 25.97
N PHE A 128 6.48 21.20 25.14
CA PHE A 128 7.34 20.26 24.42
C PHE A 128 7.05 20.23 22.92
N VAL A 129 8.11 20.07 22.14
CA VAL A 129 8.10 19.95 20.69
C VAL A 129 8.71 18.62 20.31
N VAL A 130 7.98 17.79 19.59
CA VAL A 130 8.50 16.63 18.87
C VAL A 130 8.79 17.07 17.44
N THR A 131 10.04 16.95 17.03
CA THR A 131 10.46 17.11 15.63
C THR A 131 10.65 15.75 15.00
N GLU A 132 10.23 15.58 13.74
CA GLU A 132 10.40 14.34 12.98
C GLU A 132 11.53 14.49 11.96
N SER A 133 12.38 13.48 11.84
CA SER A 133 13.28 13.34 10.70
C SER A 133 13.58 11.88 10.38
N SER A 134 13.37 11.48 9.13
CA SER A 134 13.62 10.10 8.66
C SER A 134 12.91 9.02 9.49
N LYS A 135 11.67 9.32 9.91
CA LYS A 135 10.80 8.56 10.82
C LYS A 135 11.27 8.44 12.28
N LYS A 136 12.25 9.23 12.70
CA LYS A 136 12.71 9.33 14.10
C LYS A 136 12.15 10.60 14.73
N GLY A 137 11.77 10.53 16.01
CA GLY A 137 11.32 11.68 16.79
C GLY A 137 12.40 12.18 17.73
N HIS A 138 12.76 13.46 17.62
CA HIS A 138 13.60 14.18 18.57
C HIS A 138 12.72 15.15 19.37
N VAL A 139 12.73 15.01 20.69
CA VAL A 139 11.82 15.70 21.62
C VAL A 139 12.59 16.76 22.40
N VAL A 140 12.04 17.97 22.45
CA VAL A 140 12.61 19.14 23.14
C VAL A 140 11.56 19.70 24.10
N ILE A 141 11.82 19.63 25.41
CA ILE A 141 10.96 20.14 26.49
C ILE A 141 11.57 21.44 27.02
N THR A 142 10.81 22.53 27.05
CA THR A 142 11.23 23.85 27.52
C THR A 142 10.44 24.24 28.77
N PHE A 143 11.11 24.38 29.91
CA PHE A 143 10.44 24.69 31.19
C PHE A 143 10.13 26.18 31.33
N ASN A 144 8.99 26.52 31.94
CA ASN A 144 8.59 27.91 32.20
C ASN A 144 8.86 28.34 33.66
N GLN A 145 8.33 29.48 34.09
CA GLN A 145 8.61 30.02 35.43
C GLN A 145 8.03 29.16 36.56
N GLU A 146 6.94 28.44 36.31
CA GLU A 146 6.24 27.65 37.32
C GLU A 146 7.01 26.40 37.76
N VAL A 147 8.06 26.00 37.00
CA VAL A 147 9.04 25.00 37.45
C VAL A 147 9.78 25.43 38.72
N THR A 148 9.96 26.74 38.95
CA THR A 148 10.69 27.28 40.12
C THR A 148 9.78 27.68 41.29
N SER A 149 8.46 27.50 41.14
CA SER A 149 7.45 28.10 42.00
C SER A 149 6.57 27.09 42.75
N HIS A 150 6.69 25.80 42.41
CA HIS A 150 5.95 24.66 42.96
C HIS A 150 6.92 23.57 43.47
N SER A 151 6.38 22.64 44.27
CA SER A 151 7.07 21.44 44.73
C SER A 151 6.42 20.17 44.20
N ASN A 152 7.18 19.07 44.26
CA ASN A 152 6.78 17.73 43.83
C ASN A 152 6.37 17.65 42.36
N ILE A 153 7.03 18.44 41.51
CA ILE A 153 6.61 18.64 40.11
C ILE A 153 6.80 17.33 39.35
N SER A 154 5.70 16.70 38.94
CA SER A 154 5.72 15.35 38.34
C SER A 154 4.50 15.06 37.48
N GLY A 155 4.62 14.16 36.51
CA GLY A 155 3.52 13.79 35.63
C GLY A 155 3.91 12.74 34.59
N LYS A 156 3.14 12.67 33.50
CA LYS A 156 3.34 11.72 32.40
C LYS A 156 3.53 12.44 31.07
N MET A 157 4.22 11.78 30.14
CA MET A 157 4.25 12.13 28.73
C MET A 157 3.99 10.86 27.92
N ASP A 158 2.80 10.77 27.32
CA ASP A 158 2.42 9.67 26.44
C ASP A 158 2.78 10.01 24.99
N PHE A 159 3.43 9.10 24.27
CA PHE A 159 3.71 9.22 22.83
C PHE A 159 3.04 8.08 22.07
N PHE A 160 2.09 8.40 21.19
CA PHE A 160 1.36 7.44 20.35
C PHE A 160 2.14 7.17 19.05
N THR A 161 2.47 5.90 18.79
CA THR A 161 3.37 5.46 17.71
C THR A 161 3.08 3.99 17.31
N GLU A 162 3.90 3.40 16.44
CA GLU A 162 3.87 1.97 16.10
C GLU A 162 5.25 1.31 16.23
N ILE A 163 5.27 0.00 16.45
CA ILE A 163 6.47 -0.84 16.33
C ILE A 163 7.01 -0.79 14.89
N SER A 164 8.28 -0.44 14.72
CA SER A 164 8.84 -0.12 13.40
C SER A 164 8.96 -1.31 12.46
N LYS A 165 8.20 -1.24 11.37
CA LYS A 165 8.21 -2.20 10.25
C LYS A 165 9.55 -2.29 9.50
N THR A 166 10.43 -1.30 9.63
CA THR A 166 11.68 -1.20 8.84
C THR A 166 12.94 -1.25 9.68
N ASN A 167 12.90 -0.76 10.92
CA ASN A 167 14.10 -0.57 11.73
C ASN A 167 14.42 -1.78 12.61
N ILE A 168 13.41 -2.63 12.88
CA ILE A 168 13.56 -3.87 13.64
C ILE A 168 13.95 -5.02 12.68
N SER A 169 15.04 -5.70 12.98
CA SER A 169 15.46 -6.91 12.27
C SER A 169 16.27 -7.84 13.19
N GLY A 170 16.29 -9.14 12.87
CA GLY A 170 16.93 -10.15 13.73
C GLY A 170 15.99 -10.65 14.82
N SER A 171 16.41 -10.57 16.08
CA SER A 171 15.77 -11.21 17.25
C SER A 171 14.30 -10.82 17.44
N VAL A 172 13.45 -11.82 17.76
CA VAL A 172 12.07 -11.62 18.23
C VAL A 172 11.99 -11.02 19.62
N GLU A 173 13.03 -11.18 20.45
CA GLU A 173 13.24 -10.34 21.62
C GLU A 173 13.93 -9.06 21.17
N VAL A 174 13.19 -7.95 21.10
CA VAL A 174 13.71 -6.64 20.69
C VAL A 174 14.06 -5.84 21.96
N PRO A 175 15.36 -5.60 22.25
CA PRO A 175 15.76 -4.75 23.36
C PRO A 175 15.67 -3.27 22.96
N ILE A 176 14.95 -2.48 23.74
CA ILE A 176 14.69 -1.05 23.53
C ILE A 176 15.26 -0.29 24.73
N THR A 177 16.08 0.73 24.47
CA THR A 177 16.82 1.47 25.50
C THR A 177 16.23 2.86 25.73
N PHE A 178 15.88 3.19 26.97
CA PHE A 178 15.40 4.52 27.36
C PHE A 178 16.35 5.18 28.37
N PRO A 179 16.71 6.48 28.22
CA PRO A 179 17.45 7.24 29.22
C PRO A 179 16.54 7.57 30.42
N VAL A 180 16.99 7.23 31.63
CA VAL A 180 16.23 7.47 32.88
C VAL A 180 17.17 7.85 34.02
N ARG A 181 16.64 8.45 35.10
CA ARG A 181 17.40 8.81 36.29
C ARG A 181 18.17 7.61 36.85
N GLY A 182 19.49 7.75 36.91
CA GLY A 182 20.40 6.72 37.40
C GLY A 182 20.95 5.76 36.34
N GLY A 183 20.57 5.89 35.06
CA GLY A 183 21.23 5.14 33.97
C GLY A 183 20.37 4.95 32.72
N VAL A 184 20.24 3.69 32.29
CA VAL A 184 19.49 3.30 31.08
C VAL A 184 18.55 2.16 31.44
N GLN A 185 17.26 2.34 31.16
CA GLN A 185 16.27 1.28 31.24
C GLN A 185 16.31 0.45 29.95
N VAL A 186 16.38 -0.88 30.05
CA VAL A 186 16.34 -1.79 28.89
C VAL A 186 15.04 -2.59 28.92
N ALA A 187 14.10 -2.20 28.08
CA ALA A 187 12.81 -2.84 27.90
C ALA A 187 12.87 -3.86 26.76
N LYS A 188 12.60 -5.15 27.00
CA LYS A 188 12.39 -6.10 25.90
C LYS A 188 10.92 -6.10 25.48
N VAL A 189 10.67 -6.05 24.19
CA VAL A 189 9.35 -6.33 23.58
C VAL A 189 9.45 -7.64 22.79
N PHE A 190 8.45 -8.50 22.92
CA PHE A 190 8.37 -9.77 22.18
C PHE A 190 7.58 -9.58 20.88
N VAL A 191 8.29 -9.57 19.76
CA VAL A 191 7.71 -9.37 18.42
C VAL A 191 7.33 -10.70 17.77
N ALA A 192 6.12 -10.77 17.21
CA ALA A 192 5.61 -11.93 16.48
C ALA A 192 6.34 -12.08 15.11
N PRO A 193 6.82 -13.30 14.75
CA PRO A 193 7.42 -13.53 13.43
C PRO A 193 6.42 -13.34 12.29
N GLN A 194 6.78 -12.54 11.29
CA GLN A 194 5.88 -12.16 10.18
C GLN A 194 5.37 -13.34 9.35
N ASP A 195 6.28 -14.15 8.79
CA ASP A 195 5.97 -15.32 7.95
C ASP A 195 6.10 -16.65 8.74
N GLY A 196 5.90 -16.59 10.06
CA GLY A 196 5.97 -17.75 10.95
C GLY A 196 4.84 -18.77 10.70
N ASN A 197 5.15 -20.07 10.78
CA ASN A 197 4.22 -21.16 10.49
C ASN A 197 4.06 -22.10 11.70
N LEU A 198 2.85 -22.62 11.95
CA LEU A 198 2.64 -23.67 12.96
C LEU A 198 3.32 -24.99 12.59
N LEU A 199 3.30 -25.35 11.31
CA LEU A 199 3.91 -26.56 10.79
C LEU A 199 4.36 -26.34 9.35
N LYS A 200 5.58 -26.77 9.00
CA LYS A 200 6.12 -26.79 7.64
C LYS A 200 6.94 -28.06 7.44
N LYS A 201 6.70 -28.77 6.33
CA LYS A 201 7.42 -30.01 5.99
C LYS A 201 8.17 -29.86 4.67
N ASP A 202 9.43 -30.27 4.65
CA ASP A 202 10.24 -30.42 3.45
C ASP A 202 10.95 -31.79 3.43
N GLY A 203 11.50 -32.17 2.27
CA GLY A 203 12.25 -33.41 2.11
C GLY A 203 13.03 -33.50 0.81
N GLN A 204 14.18 -34.15 0.86
CA GLN A 204 15.14 -34.31 -0.24
C GLN A 204 15.43 -35.80 -0.48
N ALA A 205 15.18 -36.26 -1.70
CA ALA A 205 15.51 -37.63 -2.10
C ALA A 205 16.99 -37.77 -2.45
N PHE A 206 17.64 -38.77 -1.88
CA PHE A 206 18.98 -39.23 -2.23
C PHE A 206 18.85 -40.49 -3.10
N LYS A 207 18.80 -40.26 -4.42
CA LYS A 207 18.46 -41.27 -5.45
C LYS A 207 17.10 -41.93 -5.14
N ALA A 208 17.03 -43.26 -5.25
CA ALA A 208 15.93 -44.14 -4.86
C ALA A 208 16.27 -44.98 -3.61
N GLU A 209 17.23 -44.52 -2.80
CA GLU A 209 17.72 -45.25 -1.61
C GLU A 209 17.09 -44.69 -0.32
N ARG A 210 17.03 -43.35 -0.20
CA ARG A 210 16.61 -42.64 1.02
C ARG A 210 15.95 -41.32 0.70
N ILE A 211 15.03 -40.87 1.56
CA ILE A 211 14.56 -39.48 1.61
C ILE A 211 14.89 -38.93 2.99
N ASP A 212 15.57 -37.79 3.04
CA ASP A 212 15.80 -37.04 4.27
C ASP A 212 14.73 -35.97 4.39
N TRP A 213 14.03 -35.94 5.51
CA TRP A 213 12.90 -35.06 5.80
C TRP A 213 13.27 -34.03 6.86
N THR A 214 12.63 -32.87 6.79
CA THR A 214 12.71 -31.82 7.79
C THR A 214 11.31 -31.31 8.08
N ILE A 215 10.95 -31.27 9.36
CA ILE A 215 9.70 -30.68 9.83
C ILE A 215 10.04 -29.53 10.78
N ASP A 216 9.71 -28.31 10.38
CA ASP A 216 9.78 -27.13 11.22
C ASP A 216 8.42 -26.95 11.91
N VAL A 217 8.44 -26.97 13.24
CA VAL A 217 7.28 -26.85 14.13
C VAL A 217 7.32 -25.49 14.83
N ASN A 218 6.16 -24.82 14.85
CA ASN A 218 5.90 -23.61 15.61
C ASN A 218 6.85 -22.43 15.32
N THR A 219 7.24 -22.18 14.06
CA THR A 219 8.03 -20.99 13.70
C THR A 219 7.23 -19.68 13.79
N SER A 220 5.91 -19.72 14.01
CA SER A 220 5.14 -18.56 14.49
C SER A 220 5.32 -18.29 15.99
N LEU A 221 5.98 -19.21 16.73
CA LEU A 221 6.22 -19.15 18.17
C LEU A 221 4.93 -18.98 18.99
N ASN A 222 3.85 -19.65 18.58
CA ASN A 222 2.58 -19.66 19.29
C ASN A 222 2.70 -20.44 20.61
N LYS A 223 1.80 -20.17 21.56
CA LYS A 223 1.53 -21.05 22.70
C LYS A 223 0.81 -22.30 22.19
N ILE A 224 1.39 -23.48 22.34
CA ILE A 224 0.76 -24.77 22.00
C ILE A 224 0.74 -25.67 23.24
N ASP A 225 -0.46 -26.00 23.71
CA ASP A 225 -0.69 -26.80 24.91
C ASP A 225 -0.81 -28.29 24.55
N GLY A 226 -0.06 -29.14 25.25
CA GLY A 226 -0.02 -30.59 24.98
C GLY A 226 0.42 -30.94 23.55
N ALA A 227 1.45 -30.25 23.03
CA ALA A 227 1.85 -30.37 21.64
C ALA A 227 2.34 -31.78 21.26
N VAL A 228 1.77 -32.33 20.18
CA VAL A 228 2.21 -33.59 19.58
C VAL A 228 2.37 -33.41 18.08
N LEU A 229 3.59 -33.63 17.58
CA LEU A 229 3.83 -33.84 16.15
C LEU A 229 3.66 -35.34 15.87
N SER A 230 2.99 -35.68 14.77
CA SER A 230 2.88 -37.03 14.24
C SER A 230 3.13 -37.04 12.74
N ASP A 231 3.67 -38.15 12.24
CA ASP A 231 3.99 -38.35 10.83
C ASP A 231 3.69 -39.82 10.49
N VAL A 232 2.79 -40.04 9.54
CA VAL A 232 2.37 -41.38 9.10
C VAL A 232 2.87 -41.58 7.68
N LEU A 233 3.81 -42.49 7.50
CA LEU A 233 4.51 -42.66 6.23
C LEU A 233 3.58 -43.29 5.17
N PRO A 234 3.66 -42.86 3.91
CA PRO A 234 3.02 -43.56 2.80
C PRO A 234 3.66 -44.95 2.61
N PRO A 235 2.91 -45.95 2.10
CA PRO A 235 3.47 -47.26 1.75
C PRO A 235 4.69 -47.13 0.83
N GLY A 236 5.72 -47.92 1.11
CA GLY A 236 6.99 -47.87 0.37
C GLY A 236 8.04 -46.90 0.93
N LEU A 237 7.79 -46.29 2.09
CA LEU A 237 8.82 -45.69 2.94
C LEU A 237 8.88 -46.43 4.29
N THR A 238 10.07 -46.49 4.88
CA THR A 238 10.28 -47.02 6.23
C THR A 238 11.23 -46.11 7.00
N LEU A 239 10.85 -45.71 8.20
CA LEU A 239 11.65 -44.86 9.09
C LEU A 239 12.96 -45.55 9.52
N ASP A 240 14.10 -44.85 9.50
CA ASP A 240 15.22 -45.20 10.37
C ASP A 240 15.01 -44.54 11.74
N PRO A 241 14.68 -45.28 12.81
CA PRO A 241 14.44 -44.68 14.13
C PRO A 241 15.69 -44.01 14.71
N ASN A 242 16.89 -44.41 14.27
CA ASN A 242 18.16 -43.83 14.71
C ASN A 242 18.48 -42.49 14.00
N SER A 243 17.70 -42.11 12.99
CA SER A 243 17.88 -40.86 12.24
C SER A 243 17.21 -39.65 12.90
N ILE A 244 16.22 -39.84 13.78
CA ILE A 244 15.45 -38.74 14.37
C ILE A 244 16.35 -37.83 15.22
N ARG A 245 16.42 -36.55 14.86
CA ARG A 245 17.08 -35.48 15.63
C ARG A 245 16.08 -34.35 15.85
N VAL A 246 16.11 -33.77 17.04
CA VAL A 246 15.30 -32.58 17.38
C VAL A 246 16.26 -31.44 17.72
N TYR A 247 16.05 -30.27 17.14
CA TYR A 247 16.80 -29.05 17.41
C TYR A 247 15.84 -27.95 17.83
N ASN A 248 16.29 -27.05 18.71
CA ASN A 248 15.61 -25.77 18.88
C ASN A 248 15.78 -24.94 17.60
N LEU A 249 14.78 -24.12 17.26
CA LEU A 249 14.89 -23.13 16.19
C LEU A 249 14.88 -21.72 16.78
N ASN A 250 15.93 -20.95 16.48
CA ASN A 250 15.98 -19.52 16.74
C ASN A 250 15.32 -18.81 15.55
N VAL A 251 14.12 -18.26 15.74
CA VAL A 251 13.35 -17.60 14.69
C VAL A 251 13.54 -16.09 14.77
N ASN A 252 13.72 -15.44 13.62
CA ASN A 252 13.82 -13.98 13.53
C ASN A 252 12.43 -13.31 13.39
N VAL A 253 12.36 -11.98 13.47
CA VAL A 253 11.09 -11.22 13.29
C VAL A 253 10.42 -11.40 11.92
N LYS A 254 11.11 -11.95 10.93
CA LYS A 254 10.53 -12.26 9.61
C LYS A 254 9.91 -13.66 9.56
N GLY A 255 10.24 -14.56 10.48
CA GLY A 255 9.83 -15.97 10.42
C GLY A 255 10.89 -16.93 9.89
N ASP A 256 12.10 -16.45 9.56
CA ASP A 256 13.20 -17.32 9.13
C ASP A 256 13.71 -18.17 10.32
N PRO A 257 13.69 -19.52 10.23
CA PRO A 257 14.21 -20.39 11.28
C PRO A 257 15.70 -20.66 11.09
N THR A 258 16.51 -20.29 12.08
CA THR A 258 17.93 -20.71 12.18
C THR A 258 18.09 -21.83 13.20
N GLU A 259 18.96 -22.79 12.89
CA GLU A 259 19.16 -23.98 13.71
C GLU A 259 19.92 -23.62 15.01
N GLY A 260 19.33 -23.98 16.15
CA GLY A 260 19.90 -23.80 17.48
C GLY A 260 20.43 -25.11 18.07
N SER A 261 20.54 -25.15 19.40
CA SER A 261 21.04 -26.33 20.11
C SER A 261 20.20 -27.58 19.84
N HIS A 262 20.87 -28.69 19.54
CA HIS A 262 20.30 -30.03 19.55
C HIS A 262 19.66 -30.34 20.91
N VAL A 263 18.43 -30.84 20.90
CA VAL A 263 17.70 -31.32 22.08
C VAL A 263 17.91 -32.82 22.17
N SER A 264 18.50 -33.32 23.26
CA SER A 264 18.61 -34.75 23.46
C SER A 264 17.31 -35.31 24.04
N VAL A 265 16.93 -36.52 23.64
CA VAL A 265 15.84 -37.28 24.27
C VAL A 265 16.10 -37.53 25.76
N THR A 266 17.37 -37.51 26.20
CA THR A 266 17.77 -37.59 27.61
C THR A 266 17.37 -36.36 28.43
N ASP A 267 17.12 -35.22 27.78
CA ASP A 267 16.84 -33.95 28.45
C ASP A 267 15.36 -33.86 28.88
N ASN A 268 14.58 -34.91 28.60
CA ASN A 268 13.16 -35.06 28.93
C ASN A 268 12.25 -33.94 28.37
N VAL A 269 12.72 -33.19 27.37
CA VAL A 269 11.95 -32.14 26.67
C VAL A 269 10.87 -32.75 25.77
N TYR A 270 11.16 -33.90 25.15
CA TYR A 270 10.24 -34.65 24.30
C TYR A 270 10.39 -36.15 24.53
N SER A 271 9.34 -36.89 24.20
CA SER A 271 9.32 -38.36 24.11
C SER A 271 9.10 -38.79 22.66
N LEU A 272 9.65 -39.95 22.28
CA LEU A 272 9.38 -40.58 20.99
C LEU A 272 8.46 -41.79 21.17
N ASP A 273 7.44 -41.84 20.33
CA ASP A 273 6.55 -42.99 20.18
C ASP A 273 6.64 -43.42 18.71
N ILE A 274 7.17 -44.61 18.45
CA ILE A 274 7.51 -45.10 17.10
C ILE A 274 6.84 -46.46 16.92
N GLU A 275 6.07 -46.61 15.83
CA GLU A 275 5.41 -47.89 15.56
C GLU A 275 6.48 -48.97 15.24
N PRO A 276 6.34 -50.22 15.73
CA PRO A 276 7.41 -51.23 15.64
C PRO A 276 7.85 -51.65 14.23
N ASP A 277 7.06 -51.33 13.21
CA ASP A 277 7.34 -51.55 11.78
C ASP A 277 7.95 -50.33 11.08
N GLY A 278 8.11 -49.20 11.78
CA GLY A 278 8.60 -47.95 11.23
C GLY A 278 7.62 -47.23 10.30
N SER A 279 6.32 -47.57 10.33
CA SER A 279 5.28 -46.96 9.49
C SER A 279 4.85 -45.56 9.95
N ALA A 280 4.98 -45.23 11.24
CA ALA A 280 4.68 -43.92 11.77
C ALA A 280 5.52 -43.60 13.02
N PHE A 281 5.61 -42.31 13.35
CA PHE A 281 6.13 -41.85 14.64
C PHE A 281 5.41 -40.61 15.15
N LYS A 282 5.60 -40.34 16.45
CA LYS A 282 5.12 -39.17 17.16
C LYS A 282 6.26 -38.57 17.98
N VAL A 283 6.41 -37.25 17.93
CA VAL A 283 7.24 -36.46 18.84
C VAL A 283 6.29 -35.77 19.80
N ILE A 284 6.24 -36.28 21.03
CA ILE A 284 5.38 -35.79 22.10
C ILE A 284 6.21 -34.79 22.90
N PHE A 285 5.84 -33.51 22.94
CA PHE A 285 6.53 -32.55 23.77
C PHE A 285 6.09 -32.72 25.23
N ASN A 286 7.03 -33.00 26.13
CA ASN A 286 6.75 -33.34 27.53
C ASN A 286 6.40 -32.11 28.38
N GLN A 287 6.65 -30.91 27.86
CA GLN A 287 6.24 -29.65 28.47
C GLN A 287 4.72 -29.46 28.29
N PRO A 288 3.95 -29.11 29.34
CA PRO A 288 2.50 -28.88 29.22
C PRO A 288 2.11 -27.82 28.18
N THR A 289 3.02 -26.89 27.92
CA THR A 289 2.94 -25.83 26.92
C THR A 289 4.31 -25.69 26.26
N ILE A 290 4.35 -25.58 24.92
CA ILE A 290 5.53 -25.05 24.21
C ILE A 290 5.24 -23.65 23.66
N THR A 291 6.28 -22.81 23.63
CA THR A 291 6.29 -21.47 23.01
C THR A 291 7.46 -21.26 22.05
N SER A 292 8.43 -22.18 22.05
CA SER A 292 9.58 -22.23 21.15
C SER A 292 9.24 -22.92 19.82
N ALA A 293 10.08 -22.69 18.82
CA ALA A 293 10.09 -23.43 17.56
C ALA A 293 11.07 -24.61 17.64
N TYR A 294 10.79 -25.68 16.91
CA TYR A 294 11.63 -26.89 16.85
C TYR A 294 11.78 -27.41 15.42
N ARG A 295 12.95 -27.97 15.11
CA ARG A 295 13.20 -28.70 13.86
C ARG A 295 13.35 -30.18 14.16
N ILE A 296 12.56 -31.00 13.49
CA ILE A 296 12.65 -32.46 13.54
C ILE A 296 13.21 -32.93 12.20
N MET A 297 14.41 -33.50 12.22
CA MET A 297 15.05 -34.12 11.06
C MET A 297 15.02 -35.63 11.20
N TYR A 298 14.77 -36.35 10.11
CA TYR A 298 14.81 -37.81 10.08
C TYR A 298 14.92 -38.33 8.64
N SER A 299 15.29 -39.59 8.49
CA SER A 299 15.46 -40.28 7.22
C SER A 299 14.46 -41.43 7.09
N THR A 300 13.93 -41.60 5.90
CA THR A 300 13.18 -42.80 5.51
C THR A 300 13.93 -43.55 4.42
N ALA A 301 14.18 -44.84 4.61
CA ALA A 301 14.56 -45.73 3.52
C ALA A 301 13.41 -45.85 2.52
N VAL A 302 13.73 -45.95 1.24
CA VAL A 302 12.76 -46.23 0.17
C VAL A 302 12.65 -47.75 0.03
N THR A 303 11.45 -48.29 0.25
CA THR A 303 11.20 -49.73 0.45
C THR A 303 10.08 -50.30 -0.42
N ASP A 304 9.57 -49.55 -1.40
CA ASP A 304 8.67 -50.08 -2.43
C ASP A 304 9.39 -50.98 -3.46
N ASP A 305 8.62 -51.76 -4.22
CA ASP A 305 9.09 -52.55 -5.37
C ASP A 305 9.49 -51.70 -6.60
N GLU A 306 10.00 -50.50 -6.37
CA GLU A 306 10.44 -49.51 -7.37
C GLU A 306 9.35 -49.06 -8.37
N THR A 307 8.09 -49.11 -7.95
CA THR A 307 6.93 -48.69 -8.76
C THR A 307 6.58 -47.22 -8.56
N LEU A 308 6.99 -46.60 -7.44
CA LEU A 308 6.62 -45.23 -7.10
C LEU A 308 7.70 -44.23 -7.54
N THR A 309 7.33 -43.25 -8.36
CA THR A 309 8.21 -42.17 -8.85
C THR A 309 8.22 -40.93 -7.94
N SER A 310 7.36 -40.88 -6.93
CA SER A 310 7.34 -39.84 -5.90
C SER A 310 6.59 -40.34 -4.67
N PHE A 311 6.89 -39.74 -3.51
CA PHE A 311 6.22 -40.02 -2.25
C PHE A 311 5.60 -38.75 -1.69
N LYS A 312 4.29 -38.78 -1.42
CA LYS A 312 3.59 -37.73 -0.66
C LYS A 312 3.51 -38.16 0.80
N ASN A 313 4.25 -37.48 1.67
CA ASN A 313 4.22 -37.70 3.12
C ASN A 313 3.59 -36.47 3.82
N THR A 314 2.84 -36.68 4.89
CA THR A 314 2.09 -35.63 5.60
C THR A 314 2.45 -35.62 7.07
N ALA A 315 3.07 -34.52 7.51
CA ALA A 315 3.23 -34.22 8.93
C ALA A 315 1.94 -33.61 9.48
N LYS A 316 1.66 -33.86 10.77
CA LYS A 316 0.43 -33.46 11.46
C LYS A 316 0.76 -33.00 12.88
N LEU A 317 0.40 -31.76 13.21
CA LEU A 317 0.62 -31.15 14.52
C LEU A 317 -0.72 -30.93 15.23
N SER A 318 -0.84 -31.45 16.45
CA SER A 318 -1.99 -31.25 17.33
C SER A 318 -1.58 -30.68 18.69
N GLY A 319 -2.56 -30.12 19.39
CA GLY A 319 -2.45 -29.51 20.71
C GLY A 319 -3.84 -29.03 21.16
N THR A 320 -4.08 -28.87 22.45
CA THR A 320 -5.43 -28.67 23.00
C THR A 320 -6.02 -27.28 22.74
N ASN A 321 -5.18 -26.31 22.36
CA ASN A 321 -5.55 -24.92 22.11
C ASN A 321 -5.30 -24.44 20.66
N ILE A 322 -4.91 -25.35 19.75
CA ILE A 322 -4.71 -25.04 18.32
C ILE A 322 -5.69 -25.85 17.46
N VAL A 323 -5.96 -25.35 16.24
CA VAL A 323 -6.56 -26.19 15.21
C VAL A 323 -5.49 -27.16 14.70
N GLU A 324 -5.84 -28.44 14.69
CA GLU A 324 -4.98 -29.50 14.18
C GLU A 324 -4.53 -29.21 12.74
N THR A 325 -3.21 -29.15 12.52
CA THR A 325 -2.61 -28.63 11.29
C THR A 325 -1.84 -29.73 10.57
N GLU A 326 -2.11 -29.93 9.28
CA GLU A 326 -1.42 -30.91 8.43
C GLU A 326 -0.63 -30.23 7.32
N PHE A 327 0.60 -30.70 7.07
CA PHE A 327 1.47 -30.20 6.01
C PHE A 327 1.95 -31.36 5.11
N PRO A 328 1.32 -31.56 3.94
CA PRO A 328 1.76 -32.57 2.96
C PRO A 328 2.94 -32.06 2.13
N LYS A 329 3.98 -32.88 1.99
CA LYS A 329 5.10 -32.67 1.05
C LYS A 329 5.21 -33.87 0.11
N THR A 330 5.18 -33.60 -1.19
CA THR A 330 5.56 -34.59 -2.22
C THR A 330 7.03 -34.43 -2.58
N VAL A 331 7.78 -35.53 -2.58
CA VAL A 331 9.19 -35.60 -2.97
C VAL A 331 9.33 -36.55 -4.16
N PRO A 332 9.86 -36.11 -5.31
CA PRO A 332 10.12 -37.00 -6.46
C PRO A 332 11.34 -37.89 -6.20
N VAL A 333 11.29 -39.12 -6.69
CA VAL A 333 12.35 -40.13 -6.58
C VAL A 333 12.76 -40.58 -7.98
N VAL A 334 14.00 -40.26 -8.35
CA VAL A 334 14.56 -40.64 -9.66
C VAL A 334 15.11 -42.06 -9.58
N ARG A 335 14.56 -42.96 -10.41
CA ARG A 335 15.01 -44.36 -10.54
C ARG A 335 15.54 -44.61 -11.95
N GLU A 336 16.60 -45.39 -12.07
CA GLU A 336 16.99 -45.96 -13.37
C GLU A 336 16.05 -47.12 -13.71
N GLN A 337 15.46 -47.12 -14.91
CA GLN A 337 14.47 -48.12 -15.29
C GLN A 337 15.11 -49.51 -15.50
N PHE A 338 14.46 -50.55 -14.99
CA PHE A 338 14.95 -51.93 -15.02
C PHE A 338 15.09 -52.51 -16.44
N LEU A 339 14.18 -52.14 -17.34
CA LEU A 339 14.17 -52.54 -18.73
C LEU A 339 13.70 -51.35 -19.57
N THR A 340 14.47 -50.94 -20.58
CA THR A 340 14.03 -49.97 -21.58
C THR A 340 14.38 -50.43 -22.99
N LYS A 341 13.72 -49.85 -23.99
CA LYS A 341 13.93 -50.15 -25.40
C LYS A 341 13.98 -48.86 -26.21
N GLU A 342 15.12 -48.65 -26.87
CA GLU A 342 15.43 -47.48 -27.68
C GLU A 342 15.47 -47.88 -29.16
N LYS A 343 14.95 -47.00 -30.01
CA LYS A 343 14.90 -47.15 -31.47
C LYS A 343 15.86 -46.13 -32.08
N GLY A 344 16.89 -46.60 -32.77
CA GLY A 344 17.84 -45.72 -33.46
C GLY A 344 17.31 -45.23 -34.81
N ASN A 345 18.17 -44.55 -35.56
CA ASN A 345 17.80 -43.96 -36.84
C ASN A 345 17.44 -45.04 -37.89
N TYR A 346 16.17 -45.04 -38.32
CA TYR A 346 15.71 -45.85 -39.43
C TYR A 346 16.41 -45.46 -40.73
N ASN A 347 17.08 -46.43 -41.36
CA ASN A 347 17.65 -46.24 -42.69
C ASN A 347 16.64 -46.69 -43.76
N ARG A 348 16.11 -45.73 -44.50
CA ARG A 348 15.09 -45.95 -45.53
C ARG A 348 15.61 -46.64 -46.80
N SER A 349 16.91 -46.57 -47.11
CA SER A 349 17.44 -47.13 -48.36
C SER A 349 17.57 -48.65 -48.33
N ASN A 350 17.93 -49.21 -47.18
CA ASN A 350 18.02 -50.66 -46.94
C ASN A 350 16.86 -51.19 -46.06
N GLN A 351 15.94 -50.35 -45.61
CA GLN A 351 14.81 -50.69 -44.72
C GLN A 351 15.24 -51.29 -43.37
N THR A 352 16.37 -50.85 -42.79
CA THR A 352 16.84 -51.33 -41.47
C THR A 352 16.55 -50.36 -40.33
N VAL A 353 16.22 -50.92 -39.16
CA VAL A 353 16.06 -50.22 -37.88
C VAL A 353 17.01 -50.81 -36.85
N PRO A 354 17.98 -50.04 -36.32
CA PRO A 354 18.80 -50.46 -35.19
C PRO A 354 18.03 -50.29 -33.87
N TRP A 355 18.21 -51.24 -32.97
CA TRP A 355 17.55 -51.31 -31.67
C TRP A 355 18.58 -51.43 -30.56
N LYS A 356 18.24 -50.87 -29.40
CA LYS A 356 19.03 -50.97 -28.18
C LYS A 356 18.10 -51.27 -27.02
N VAL A 357 18.32 -52.38 -26.32
CA VAL A 357 17.67 -52.70 -25.06
C VAL A 357 18.65 -52.36 -23.95
N LYS A 358 18.18 -51.60 -22.96
CA LYS A 358 18.90 -51.33 -21.71
C LYS A 358 18.32 -52.21 -20.63
N TYR A 359 19.16 -53.01 -19.99
CA TYR A 359 18.72 -54.01 -19.02
C TYR A 359 19.45 -53.89 -17.68
N ASN A 360 18.70 -54.11 -16.60
CA ASN A 360 19.15 -54.06 -15.22
C ASN A 360 19.96 -52.80 -14.87
N TYR A 361 19.56 -51.64 -15.41
CA TYR A 361 20.26 -50.37 -15.16
C TYR A 361 20.20 -49.94 -13.67
N GLY A 362 19.22 -50.43 -12.90
CA GLY A 362 19.18 -50.32 -11.43
C GLY A 362 20.08 -51.31 -10.67
N GLN A 363 20.85 -52.18 -11.35
CA GLN A 363 21.78 -53.16 -10.77
C GLN A 363 21.16 -54.07 -9.70
N LYS A 364 19.93 -54.55 -9.96
CA LYS A 364 19.29 -55.56 -9.10
C LYS A 364 20.11 -56.84 -9.15
N THR A 365 20.21 -57.53 -8.02
CA THR A 365 20.76 -58.89 -7.97
C THR A 365 19.68 -59.88 -8.41
N ILE A 366 19.96 -60.61 -9.49
CA ILE A 366 19.11 -61.65 -10.10
C ILE A 366 19.86 -62.98 -10.02
N ASN A 367 19.21 -64.07 -9.64
CA ASN A 367 19.83 -65.39 -9.67
C ASN A 367 19.72 -65.96 -11.09
N TYR A 368 20.72 -66.73 -11.53
CA TYR A 368 20.70 -67.39 -12.85
C TYR A 368 19.60 -68.46 -13.01
N SER A 369 18.88 -68.79 -11.93
CA SER A 369 17.67 -69.63 -11.91
C SER A 369 16.37 -68.85 -12.14
N ASP A 370 16.39 -67.52 -12.00
CA ASP A 370 15.19 -66.69 -12.03
C ASP A 370 14.79 -66.39 -13.48
N ALA A 371 13.50 -66.20 -13.76
CA ALA A 371 13.03 -65.85 -15.11
C ALA A 371 13.69 -64.53 -15.62
N ALA A 372 14.04 -63.61 -14.72
CA ALA A 372 14.81 -62.40 -15.01
C ALA A 372 16.22 -62.66 -15.56
N ALA A 373 16.78 -63.87 -15.45
CA ALA A 373 18.03 -64.22 -16.14
C ALA A 373 17.85 -64.37 -17.67
N THR A 374 16.60 -64.37 -18.17
CA THR A 374 16.27 -64.41 -19.60
C THR A 374 15.47 -63.19 -20.04
N ILE A 375 15.84 -62.63 -21.19
CA ILE A 375 15.13 -61.56 -21.88
C ILE A 375 14.54 -62.11 -23.18
N HIS A 376 13.27 -61.81 -23.41
CA HIS A 376 12.53 -62.18 -24.60
C HIS A 376 12.35 -60.95 -25.50
N ASP A 377 12.92 -60.97 -26.70
CA ASP A 377 12.68 -59.95 -27.71
C ASP A 377 11.79 -60.52 -28.82
N ARG A 378 10.72 -59.79 -29.18
CA ARG A 378 9.68 -60.21 -30.13
C ARG A 378 9.25 -59.02 -30.99
N PHE A 379 9.47 -59.12 -32.28
CA PHE A 379 9.03 -58.18 -33.29
C PHE A 379 8.00 -58.81 -34.22
N ASP A 380 7.10 -57.99 -34.77
CA ASP A 380 6.09 -58.44 -35.72
C ASP A 380 6.75 -59.12 -36.92
N ASP A 381 6.12 -60.17 -37.47
CA ASP A 381 6.74 -61.01 -38.50
C ASP A 381 7.05 -60.30 -39.84
N ASP A 382 6.54 -59.08 -40.06
CA ASP A 382 7.03 -58.19 -41.14
C ASP A 382 8.52 -57.77 -40.95
N MET A 383 9.18 -58.16 -39.85
CA MET A 383 10.57 -57.86 -39.51
C MET A 383 11.45 -59.13 -39.45
N ILE A 384 12.70 -59.02 -39.91
CA ILE A 384 13.75 -60.05 -39.81
C ILE A 384 15.00 -59.51 -39.11
N LEU A 385 15.68 -60.36 -38.32
CA LEU A 385 16.93 -60.03 -37.63
C LEU A 385 18.12 -60.00 -38.62
N VAL A 386 18.80 -58.86 -38.73
CA VAL A 386 20.00 -58.70 -39.57
C VAL A 386 21.15 -59.50 -38.97
N ASP A 387 21.89 -60.21 -39.82
CA ASP A 387 22.98 -61.14 -39.47
C ASP A 387 22.59 -62.25 -38.47
N GLY A 388 21.28 -62.50 -38.28
CA GLY A 388 20.76 -63.52 -37.37
C GLY A 388 21.21 -63.31 -35.93
N LEU A 389 21.38 -64.40 -35.17
CA LEU A 389 21.84 -64.32 -33.78
C LEU A 389 23.24 -63.69 -33.65
N SER A 390 24.09 -63.79 -34.66
CA SER A 390 25.39 -63.11 -34.73
C SER A 390 25.29 -61.58 -34.82
N GLY A 391 24.12 -61.02 -35.15
CA GLY A 391 23.86 -59.57 -35.11
C GLY A 391 23.53 -59.03 -33.71
N VAL A 392 23.33 -59.89 -32.71
CA VAL A 392 22.96 -59.48 -31.34
C VAL A 392 24.21 -59.35 -30.48
N ASN A 393 24.55 -58.10 -30.13
CA ASN A 393 25.74 -57.75 -29.37
C ASN A 393 25.35 -57.35 -27.94
N VAL A 394 26.07 -57.85 -26.93
CA VAL A 394 25.77 -57.61 -25.51
C VAL A 394 26.99 -57.01 -24.83
N PHE A 395 26.78 -55.98 -24.00
CA PHE A 395 27.85 -55.27 -23.28
C PHE A 395 27.48 -55.10 -21.81
N ASP A 396 28.41 -55.34 -20.90
CA ASP A 396 28.36 -54.78 -19.54
C ASP A 396 28.75 -53.30 -19.61
N VAL A 397 28.00 -52.44 -18.92
CA VAL A 397 28.21 -50.98 -18.88
C VAL A 397 28.26 -50.40 -17.46
N SER A 398 28.34 -51.26 -16.44
CA SER A 398 28.21 -50.90 -15.02
C SER A 398 29.27 -49.91 -14.54
N ASN A 399 30.51 -50.08 -15.01
CA ASN A 399 31.65 -49.24 -14.65
C ASN A 399 31.80 -48.01 -15.57
N GLY A 400 30.73 -47.60 -16.28
CA GLY A 400 30.73 -46.50 -17.25
C GLY A 400 31.54 -46.76 -18.53
N THR A 401 32.27 -47.87 -18.59
CA THR A 401 33.01 -48.36 -19.76
C THR A 401 32.24 -49.53 -20.37
N ARG A 402 32.03 -49.52 -21.70
CA ARG A 402 31.39 -50.64 -22.41
C ARG A 402 32.36 -51.81 -22.56
N VAL A 403 32.05 -52.94 -21.95
CA VAL A 403 32.81 -54.19 -22.06
C VAL A 403 31.96 -55.22 -22.81
N PRO A 404 32.39 -55.72 -23.99
CA PRO A 404 31.63 -56.70 -24.75
C PRO A 404 31.64 -58.07 -24.05
N LEU A 405 30.51 -58.77 -24.08
CA LEU A 405 30.35 -60.12 -23.54
C LEU A 405 30.46 -61.19 -24.64
N SER A 406 30.82 -62.41 -24.25
CA SER A 406 31.09 -63.52 -25.16
C SER A 406 29.92 -64.50 -25.25
N LEU A 407 29.34 -64.63 -26.44
CA LEU A 407 28.30 -65.62 -26.74
C LEU A 407 28.79 -67.05 -26.43
N GLY A 408 27.96 -67.84 -25.76
CA GLY A 408 28.27 -69.19 -25.29
C GLY A 408 29.10 -69.26 -23.99
N THR A 409 29.55 -68.13 -23.46
CA THR A 409 30.31 -68.05 -22.19
C THR A 409 29.59 -67.18 -21.15
N ASP A 410 29.25 -65.94 -21.51
CA ASP A 410 28.58 -64.96 -20.64
C ASP A 410 27.06 -64.93 -20.85
N TYR A 411 26.59 -65.30 -22.04
CA TYR A 411 25.17 -65.40 -22.40
C TYR A 411 24.96 -66.43 -23.52
N SER A 412 23.75 -66.95 -23.65
CA SER A 412 23.29 -67.76 -24.78
C SER A 412 22.17 -67.04 -25.53
N LEU A 413 21.99 -67.38 -26.80
CA LEU A 413 20.91 -66.88 -27.66
C LEU A 413 20.14 -68.05 -28.26
N THR A 414 18.82 -67.96 -28.26
CA THR A 414 17.92 -68.88 -28.98
C THR A 414 17.07 -68.09 -29.96
N LEU A 415 17.02 -68.51 -31.24
CA LEU A 415 16.19 -67.87 -32.25
C LEU A 415 14.74 -68.36 -32.12
N VAL A 416 13.78 -67.44 -32.13
CA VAL A 416 12.35 -67.73 -32.03
C VAL A 416 11.69 -67.31 -33.34
N ASN A 417 11.25 -68.29 -34.14
CA ASN A 417 10.63 -68.06 -35.43
C ASN A 417 9.11 -68.28 -35.34
N GLU A 418 8.32 -67.32 -35.84
CA GLU A 418 6.88 -67.43 -36.11
C GLU A 418 6.06 -68.18 -35.05
N VAL A 419 5.94 -67.58 -33.86
CA VAL A 419 4.93 -67.97 -32.84
C VAL A 419 3.95 -66.80 -32.68
N ASP A 420 2.65 -67.07 -32.82
CA ASP A 420 1.56 -66.08 -32.72
C ASP A 420 1.73 -64.80 -33.56
N GLY A 421 2.43 -64.90 -34.71
CA GLY A 421 2.66 -63.79 -35.63
C GLY A 421 3.83 -62.87 -35.27
N VAL A 422 4.65 -63.24 -34.28
CA VAL A 422 5.91 -62.58 -33.96
C VAL A 422 7.11 -63.51 -34.14
N SER A 423 8.23 -62.90 -34.52
CA SER A 423 9.56 -63.53 -34.61
C SER A 423 10.53 -62.77 -33.69
N GLY A 424 11.68 -63.34 -33.35
CA GLY A 424 12.57 -62.73 -32.36
C GLY A 424 13.67 -63.64 -31.83
N PHE A 425 14.15 -63.34 -30.62
CA PHE A 425 15.16 -64.15 -29.93
C PHE A 425 14.97 -64.11 -28.41
N ASP A 426 15.48 -65.15 -27.75
CA ASP A 426 15.64 -65.21 -26.30
C ASP A 426 17.14 -65.12 -25.97
N LEU A 427 17.46 -64.27 -24.99
CA LEU A 427 18.81 -64.05 -24.48
C LEU A 427 18.84 -64.45 -23.01
N THR A 428 19.58 -65.51 -22.69
CA THR A 428 19.76 -65.98 -21.30
C THR A 428 21.19 -65.71 -20.85
N PHE A 429 21.36 -64.99 -19.74
CA PHE A 429 22.69 -64.79 -19.16
C PHE A 429 23.20 -66.06 -18.48
N LEU A 430 24.52 -66.28 -18.53
CA LEU A 430 25.18 -67.47 -17.98
C LEU A 430 26.06 -67.08 -16.78
N PRO A 431 26.30 -67.99 -15.81
CA PRO A 431 27.06 -67.67 -14.60
C PRO A 431 28.48 -67.15 -14.82
N ASN A 432 29.25 -67.75 -15.75
CA ASN A 432 30.67 -67.48 -15.98
C ASN A 432 31.52 -67.24 -14.71
N GLY A 433 31.29 -68.03 -13.66
CA GLY A 433 31.98 -67.91 -12.36
C GLY A 433 31.39 -66.91 -11.36
N ASN A 434 30.42 -66.09 -11.77
CA ASN A 434 29.66 -65.21 -10.87
C ASN A 434 28.54 -65.99 -10.15
N SER A 435 28.21 -65.57 -8.92
CA SER A 435 27.11 -66.14 -8.14
C SER A 435 25.73 -65.68 -8.60
N SER A 436 25.65 -64.47 -9.17
CA SER A 436 24.41 -63.79 -9.52
C SER A 436 24.67 -62.69 -10.55
N LEU A 437 23.62 -62.29 -11.26
CA LEU A 437 23.61 -61.24 -12.27
C LEU A 437 23.29 -59.89 -11.61
N ASN A 438 24.23 -58.94 -11.63
CA ASN A 438 24.11 -57.65 -10.91
C ASN A 438 24.68 -56.43 -11.67
N SER A 439 25.09 -56.60 -12.92
CA SER A 439 25.55 -55.52 -13.79
C SER A 439 24.41 -54.85 -14.56
N LYS A 440 24.70 -53.66 -15.12
CA LYS A 440 23.92 -52.97 -16.16
C LYS A 440 24.34 -53.49 -17.53
N TYR A 441 23.38 -53.73 -18.43
CA TYR A 441 23.65 -54.26 -19.77
C TYR A 441 23.04 -53.43 -20.90
N ASP A 442 23.82 -53.27 -21.96
CA ASP A 442 23.37 -52.81 -23.28
C ASP A 442 23.27 -54.01 -24.22
N ILE A 443 22.13 -54.20 -24.90
CA ILE A 443 21.91 -55.23 -25.92
C ILE A 443 21.55 -54.53 -27.23
N GLU A 444 22.40 -54.61 -28.24
CA GLU A 444 22.31 -53.87 -29.49
C GLU A 444 22.25 -54.82 -30.69
N TYR A 445 21.26 -54.61 -31.56
CA TYR A 445 21.00 -55.42 -32.76
C TYR A 445 20.22 -54.62 -33.80
N THR A 446 20.05 -55.15 -35.02
CA THR A 446 19.33 -54.48 -36.11
C THR A 446 18.30 -55.40 -36.76
N THR A 447 17.14 -54.87 -37.12
CA THR A 447 16.12 -55.59 -37.91
C THR A 447 15.89 -54.93 -39.26
N GLN A 448 15.49 -55.71 -40.26
CA GLN A 448 15.10 -55.26 -41.58
C GLN A 448 13.63 -55.63 -41.85
N ALA A 449 12.97 -55.00 -42.83
CA ALA A 449 11.72 -55.51 -43.38
C ALA A 449 11.91 -56.91 -44.02
N LYS A 450 11.05 -57.88 -43.70
CA LYS A 450 11.06 -59.26 -44.23
C LYS A 450 10.67 -59.33 -45.72
N SER A 451 10.01 -58.29 -46.26
CA SER A 451 9.51 -58.22 -47.64
C SER A 451 9.49 -56.79 -48.19
N ARG A 452 9.37 -56.63 -49.51
CA ARG A 452 9.27 -55.32 -50.17
C ARG A 452 8.06 -54.54 -49.63
N ILE A 453 8.28 -53.32 -49.15
CA ILE A 453 7.28 -52.50 -48.47
C ILE A 453 6.47 -51.72 -49.51
N TYR A 454 5.34 -52.29 -49.95
CA TYR A 454 4.50 -51.71 -51.01
C TYR A 454 3.70 -50.47 -50.55
N LYS A 455 3.17 -50.51 -49.33
CA LYS A 455 2.48 -49.41 -48.61
C LYS A 455 3.22 -49.14 -47.30
N ASN A 456 2.99 -48.02 -46.64
CA ASN A 456 3.52 -47.82 -45.29
C ASN A 456 2.96 -48.90 -44.34
N THR A 457 3.85 -49.65 -43.69
CA THR A 457 3.49 -50.73 -42.76
C THR A 457 4.03 -50.38 -41.39
N SER A 458 3.14 -50.28 -40.40
CA SER A 458 3.53 -50.12 -39.00
C SER A 458 3.76 -51.49 -38.35
N VAL A 459 4.85 -51.59 -37.60
CA VAL A 459 5.34 -52.81 -36.96
C VAL A 459 5.78 -52.50 -35.52
N THR A 460 5.62 -53.45 -34.63
CA THR A 460 5.98 -53.36 -33.21
C THR A 460 7.22 -54.20 -32.94
N ASN A 461 8.11 -53.69 -32.10
CA ASN A 461 9.19 -54.47 -31.51
C ASN A 461 9.10 -54.38 -29.99
N THR A 462 8.95 -55.53 -29.33
CA THR A 462 8.69 -55.68 -27.91
C THR A 462 9.82 -56.44 -27.23
N VAL A 463 10.38 -55.87 -26.16
CA VAL A 463 11.23 -56.62 -25.22
C VAL A 463 10.46 -56.87 -23.93
N TYR A 464 10.60 -58.05 -23.33
CA TYR A 464 10.05 -58.35 -22.02
C TYR A 464 10.88 -59.38 -21.24
N THR A 465 10.65 -59.43 -19.93
CA THR A 465 11.17 -60.45 -19.00
C THR A 465 10.20 -60.53 -17.79
N GLU A 466 10.45 -61.43 -16.85
CA GLU A 466 9.64 -61.59 -15.64
C GLU A 466 10.49 -61.36 -14.38
N LEU A 467 10.18 -60.30 -13.64
CA LEU A 467 10.85 -59.93 -12.39
C LEU A 467 9.92 -60.20 -11.21
N LYS A 468 10.36 -61.01 -10.22
CA LYS A 468 9.55 -61.42 -9.05
C LYS A 468 8.15 -61.98 -9.41
N GLY A 469 8.01 -62.68 -10.54
CA GLY A 469 6.71 -63.18 -11.00
C GLY A 469 5.80 -62.13 -11.69
N GLN A 470 6.34 -60.96 -12.03
CA GLN A 470 5.62 -59.90 -12.74
C GLN A 470 6.25 -59.60 -14.11
N PRO A 471 5.47 -59.52 -15.20
CA PRO A 471 5.99 -59.26 -16.53
C PRO A 471 6.41 -57.79 -16.69
N VAL A 472 7.70 -57.53 -16.89
CA VAL A 472 8.22 -56.23 -17.28
C VAL A 472 8.35 -56.19 -18.80
N LYS A 473 7.57 -55.34 -19.47
CA LYS A 473 7.47 -55.28 -20.94
C LYS A 473 7.60 -53.85 -21.45
N VAL A 474 8.38 -53.66 -22.52
CA VAL A 474 8.51 -52.39 -23.25
C VAL A 474 8.37 -52.64 -24.76
N SER A 475 7.40 -51.97 -25.38
CA SER A 475 7.14 -52.04 -26.82
C SER A 475 7.50 -50.71 -27.51
N GLN A 476 8.05 -50.79 -28.71
CA GLN A 476 8.38 -49.64 -29.56
C GLN A 476 7.75 -49.82 -30.94
N LEU A 477 7.06 -48.78 -31.42
CA LEU A 477 6.46 -48.76 -32.75
C LEU A 477 7.46 -48.24 -33.80
N HIS A 478 7.52 -48.90 -34.95
CA HIS A 478 8.18 -48.40 -36.16
C HIS A 478 7.17 -48.39 -37.32
N THR A 479 7.44 -47.60 -38.36
CA THR A 479 6.69 -47.63 -39.62
C THR A 479 7.67 -47.70 -40.77
N PHE A 480 7.76 -48.86 -41.40
CA PHE A 480 8.48 -48.99 -42.65
C PHE A 480 7.77 -48.15 -43.70
N ASN A 481 8.51 -47.23 -44.32
CA ASN A 481 7.95 -46.33 -45.31
C ASN A 481 8.11 -46.95 -46.70
N SER A 482 7.03 -46.95 -47.49
CA SER A 482 7.06 -47.43 -48.87
C SER A 482 8.07 -46.66 -49.69
N ASN A 483 8.85 -47.39 -50.48
CA ASN A 483 9.78 -46.84 -51.45
C ASN A 483 9.27 -47.00 -52.90
N ILE A 484 8.08 -47.59 -53.09
CA ILE A 484 7.45 -47.73 -54.42
C ILE A 484 7.24 -46.37 -55.06
N GLY A 485 6.87 -45.35 -54.28
CA GLY A 485 6.88 -43.97 -54.74
C GLY A 485 6.28 -42.97 -53.76
N ILE A 486 6.34 -41.70 -54.13
CA ILE A 486 5.75 -40.57 -53.38
C ILE A 486 5.28 -39.49 -54.37
N LYS A 487 4.09 -38.93 -54.12
CA LYS A 487 3.47 -37.87 -54.92
C LYS A 487 3.41 -36.57 -54.12
N ASN A 488 4.02 -35.52 -54.67
CA ASN A 488 4.08 -34.18 -54.09
C ASN A 488 3.49 -33.14 -55.04
N VAL A 489 3.15 -31.98 -54.50
CA VAL A 489 2.66 -30.81 -55.24
C VAL A 489 3.35 -29.55 -54.71
N SER A 490 3.71 -28.65 -55.61
CA SER A 490 4.07 -27.26 -55.30
C SER A 490 3.26 -26.31 -56.17
N THR A 491 2.81 -25.21 -55.60
CA THR A 491 1.83 -24.30 -56.22
C THR A 491 2.49 -22.97 -56.55
N ASP A 492 2.26 -22.46 -57.76
CA ASP A 492 2.52 -21.10 -58.15
C ASP A 492 1.18 -20.34 -58.22
N TYR A 493 0.93 -19.51 -57.19
CA TYR A 493 -0.27 -18.70 -57.06
C TYR A 493 -0.33 -17.51 -58.03
N SER A 494 0.79 -17.18 -58.71
CA SER A 494 0.82 -16.13 -59.74
C SER A 494 0.31 -16.63 -61.09
N SER A 495 0.68 -17.87 -61.48
CA SER A 495 0.23 -18.49 -62.74
C SER A 495 -0.98 -19.43 -62.59
N LYS A 496 -1.42 -19.70 -61.34
CA LYS A 496 -2.45 -20.70 -60.97
C LYS A 496 -2.10 -22.11 -61.46
N ILE A 497 -0.81 -22.46 -61.34
CA ILE A 497 -0.26 -23.76 -61.75
C ILE A 497 0.22 -24.55 -60.54
N ASN A 498 -0.20 -25.82 -60.47
CA ASN A 498 0.37 -26.82 -59.61
C ASN A 498 1.42 -27.63 -60.39
N THR A 499 2.65 -27.68 -59.88
CA THR A 499 3.69 -28.59 -60.35
C THR A 499 3.64 -29.85 -59.50
N TRP A 500 3.25 -30.96 -60.10
CA TRP A 500 3.18 -32.26 -59.45
C TRP A 500 4.46 -33.03 -59.71
N THR A 501 4.96 -33.74 -58.71
CA THR A 501 6.13 -34.61 -58.83
C THR A 501 5.83 -35.96 -58.22
N ILE A 502 5.95 -37.01 -59.03
CA ILE A 502 5.86 -38.41 -58.63
C ILE A 502 7.27 -39.00 -58.72
N LYS A 503 7.86 -39.37 -57.57
CA LYS A 503 9.02 -40.26 -57.54
C LYS A 503 8.51 -41.70 -57.51
N VAL A 504 9.16 -42.59 -58.25
CA VAL A 504 8.82 -44.02 -58.33
C VAL A 504 10.10 -44.85 -58.22
N ASN A 505 10.03 -46.00 -57.55
CA ASN A 505 11.11 -46.99 -57.41
C ASN A 505 12.34 -46.52 -56.58
N SER A 506 12.11 -45.80 -55.48
CA SER A 506 13.17 -45.29 -54.58
C SER A 506 13.95 -46.39 -53.83
N ASP A 507 13.54 -47.66 -53.94
CA ASP A 507 14.25 -48.86 -53.47
C ASP A 507 15.11 -49.53 -54.56
N ASN A 508 15.06 -49.04 -55.81
CA ASN A 508 15.86 -49.53 -56.94
C ASN A 508 15.70 -51.04 -57.21
N LEU A 509 14.48 -51.57 -57.07
CA LEU A 509 14.14 -52.95 -57.40
C LEU A 509 13.47 -53.04 -58.80
N PRO A 510 13.49 -54.20 -59.48
CA PRO A 510 13.00 -54.30 -60.86
C PRO A 510 11.49 -54.10 -61.01
N MET A 511 11.05 -52.98 -61.59
CA MET A 511 9.65 -52.74 -61.98
C MET A 511 9.49 -52.94 -63.50
N THR A 512 8.90 -54.07 -63.92
CA THR A 512 8.72 -54.39 -65.35
C THR A 512 7.37 -53.89 -65.88
N ASN A 513 7.38 -53.23 -67.03
CA ASN A 513 6.22 -52.64 -67.72
C ASN A 513 5.36 -51.77 -66.78
N LEU A 514 6.01 -50.81 -66.11
CA LEU A 514 5.33 -49.84 -65.24
C LEU A 514 4.30 -49.03 -66.05
N ILE A 515 3.10 -48.93 -65.50
CA ILE A 515 2.04 -48.02 -65.91
C ILE A 515 1.80 -47.05 -64.75
N VAL A 516 1.78 -45.76 -65.03
CA VAL A 516 1.34 -44.70 -64.11
C VAL A 516 0.02 -44.16 -64.63
N ASP A 517 -1.06 -44.53 -63.97
CA ASP A 517 -2.43 -44.15 -64.28
C ASP A 517 -2.85 -43.00 -63.35
N ASP A 518 -2.54 -41.77 -63.76
CA ASP A 518 -2.68 -40.56 -62.96
C ASP A 518 -4.06 -39.93 -63.16
N LYS A 519 -4.81 -39.76 -62.07
CA LYS A 519 -6.24 -39.42 -62.09
C LYS A 519 -6.55 -38.21 -61.21
N PHE A 520 -7.32 -37.27 -61.76
CA PHE A 520 -7.80 -36.10 -61.04
C PHE A 520 -9.20 -36.36 -60.50
N SER A 521 -9.40 -36.12 -59.20
CA SER A 521 -10.65 -36.35 -58.49
C SER A 521 -11.45 -35.04 -58.42
N GLY A 522 -12.72 -35.07 -58.81
CA GLY A 522 -13.61 -33.90 -58.81
C GLY A 522 -13.54 -33.08 -60.10
N THR A 523 -13.69 -31.75 -60.02
CA THR A 523 -13.63 -30.86 -61.20
C THR A 523 -12.76 -29.62 -60.93
N GLY A 524 -11.72 -29.43 -61.74
CA GLY A 524 -10.90 -28.22 -61.72
C GLY A 524 -9.39 -28.40 -61.55
N LEU A 525 -8.84 -29.57 -61.87
CA LEU A 525 -7.45 -29.69 -62.32
C LEU A 525 -7.47 -29.93 -63.83
N GLU A 526 -6.51 -29.34 -64.56
CA GLU A 526 -6.33 -29.54 -66.00
C GLU A 526 -4.85 -29.77 -66.30
N TYR A 527 -4.49 -30.95 -66.81
CA TYR A 527 -3.13 -31.29 -67.23
C TYR A 527 -2.66 -30.39 -68.36
N ILE A 528 -1.47 -29.80 -68.23
CA ILE A 528 -0.88 -28.91 -69.24
C ILE A 528 -0.13 -29.77 -70.27
N PRO A 529 -0.56 -29.82 -71.56
CA PRO A 529 0.12 -30.60 -72.58
C PRO A 529 1.58 -30.17 -72.76
N GLY A 530 2.47 -31.15 -72.97
CA GLY A 530 3.92 -30.91 -73.07
C GLY A 530 4.63 -30.55 -71.76
N SER A 531 3.93 -30.45 -70.62
CA SER A 531 4.57 -30.16 -69.32
C SER A 531 5.24 -31.35 -68.65
N LEU A 532 4.95 -32.58 -69.09
CA LEU A 532 5.47 -33.80 -68.51
C LEU A 532 6.96 -34.01 -68.89
N GLN A 533 7.78 -34.19 -67.87
CA GLN A 533 9.19 -34.54 -67.95
C GLN A 533 9.42 -35.80 -67.11
N VAL A 534 10.19 -36.75 -67.66
CA VAL A 534 10.65 -37.94 -66.94
C VAL A 534 12.17 -37.92 -66.91
N SER A 535 12.76 -38.08 -65.73
CA SER A 535 14.21 -38.10 -65.52
C SER A 535 14.69 -39.38 -64.85
N ALA A 536 16.01 -39.60 -64.86
CA ALA A 536 16.71 -40.78 -64.33
C ALA A 536 16.33 -42.13 -64.99
N THR A 537 15.78 -42.12 -66.21
CA THR A 537 15.45 -43.34 -66.96
C THR A 537 16.02 -43.36 -68.38
N SER A 538 16.34 -44.56 -68.86
CA SER A 538 16.61 -44.86 -70.27
C SER A 538 15.49 -45.71 -70.92
N ALA A 539 14.41 -46.01 -70.20
CA ALA A 539 13.31 -46.81 -70.70
C ALA A 539 12.36 -45.96 -71.56
N THR A 540 12.01 -46.47 -72.74
CA THR A 540 11.05 -45.84 -73.65
C THR A 540 9.64 -45.86 -73.05
N TYR A 541 8.97 -44.71 -73.07
CA TYR A 541 7.63 -44.53 -72.54
C TYR A 541 6.67 -43.94 -73.58
N SER A 542 5.38 -44.22 -73.43
CA SER A 542 4.28 -43.59 -74.16
C SER A 542 3.35 -42.87 -73.20
N LEU A 543 2.98 -41.64 -73.55
CA LEU A 543 2.01 -40.83 -72.82
C LEU A 543 0.67 -40.85 -73.56
N ASN A 544 -0.41 -41.19 -72.86
CA ASN A 544 -1.77 -41.14 -73.35
C ASN A 544 -2.59 -40.15 -72.51
N VAL A 545 -3.10 -39.08 -73.15
CA VAL A 545 -3.96 -38.07 -72.54
C VAL A 545 -5.28 -38.05 -73.31
N ILE A 546 -6.27 -38.81 -72.84
CA ILE A 546 -7.59 -38.88 -73.48
C ILE A 546 -8.43 -37.64 -73.10
N ASP A 547 -8.30 -37.18 -71.85
CA ASP A 547 -9.02 -36.03 -71.31
C ASP A 547 -8.14 -35.32 -70.27
N PRO A 548 -7.57 -34.14 -70.59
CA PRO A 548 -6.70 -33.39 -69.68
C PRO A 548 -7.35 -33.01 -68.34
N THR A 549 -8.68 -33.03 -68.22
CA THR A 549 -9.39 -32.73 -66.97
C THR A 549 -9.54 -33.95 -66.05
N LYS A 550 -9.30 -35.16 -66.57
CA LYS A 550 -9.38 -36.42 -65.82
C LYS A 550 -8.01 -37.01 -65.47
N GLY A 551 -6.94 -36.58 -66.16
CA GLY A 551 -5.57 -37.01 -65.92
C GLY A 551 -4.92 -37.65 -67.15
N PHE A 552 -3.99 -38.59 -66.95
CA PHE A 552 -3.24 -39.24 -68.03
C PHE A 552 -2.73 -40.63 -67.65
N THR A 553 -2.44 -41.45 -68.64
CA THR A 553 -1.75 -42.74 -68.45
C THR A 553 -0.37 -42.70 -69.11
N LEU A 554 0.68 -43.00 -68.36
CA LEU A 554 2.07 -43.07 -68.83
C LEU A 554 2.54 -44.53 -68.74
N GLY A 555 2.79 -45.17 -69.88
CA GLY A 555 3.24 -46.56 -69.96
C GLY A 555 4.72 -46.66 -70.32
N PHE A 556 5.51 -47.35 -69.48
CA PHE A 556 6.92 -47.68 -69.74
C PHE A 556 7.05 -49.06 -70.35
N THR A 557 8.03 -49.22 -71.25
CA THR A 557 8.36 -50.51 -71.88
C THR A 557 9.68 -51.04 -71.34
N GLY A 558 9.73 -52.34 -71.01
CA GLY A 558 10.90 -52.95 -70.39
C GLY A 558 10.92 -52.82 -68.87
N THR A 559 12.11 -52.83 -68.26
CA THR A 559 12.26 -52.87 -66.79
C THR A 559 13.00 -51.64 -66.28
N ILE A 560 12.39 -50.98 -65.29
CA ILE A 560 12.99 -49.87 -64.53
C ILE A 560 13.69 -50.49 -63.31
N ASN A 561 14.98 -50.19 -63.11
CA ASN A 561 15.78 -50.73 -62.00
C ASN A 561 16.27 -49.65 -61.01
N ASN A 562 16.07 -48.36 -61.32
CA ASN A 562 16.49 -47.23 -60.47
C ASN A 562 15.26 -46.37 -60.13
N GLU A 563 15.41 -45.43 -59.20
CA GLU A 563 14.41 -44.37 -59.00
C GLU A 563 14.23 -43.54 -60.28
N ILE A 564 12.97 -43.27 -60.65
CA ILE A 564 12.61 -42.31 -61.68
C ILE A 564 11.81 -41.15 -61.07
N THR A 565 11.93 -39.96 -61.66
CA THR A 565 11.09 -38.81 -61.29
C THR A 565 10.25 -38.37 -62.48
N ILE A 566 8.94 -38.32 -62.29
CA ILE A 566 7.95 -37.83 -63.24
C ILE A 566 7.43 -36.50 -62.71
N THR A 567 7.75 -35.40 -63.38
CA THR A 567 7.26 -34.05 -63.03
C THR A 567 6.37 -33.54 -64.15
N TYR A 568 5.21 -32.97 -63.80
CA TYR A 568 4.27 -32.39 -64.75
C TYR A 568 3.51 -31.23 -64.11
N LYS A 569 2.74 -30.48 -64.91
CA LYS A 569 1.98 -29.32 -64.44
C LYS A 569 0.49 -29.48 -64.71
N THR A 570 -0.33 -29.02 -63.77
CA THR A 570 -1.77 -28.79 -63.99
C THR A 570 -2.09 -27.33 -63.73
N LYS A 571 -3.04 -26.75 -64.48
CA LYS A 571 -3.76 -25.58 -63.98
C LYS A 571 -4.67 -26.02 -62.83
N PHE A 572 -5.04 -25.09 -61.96
CA PHE A 572 -6.18 -25.25 -61.05
C PHE A 572 -7.13 -24.05 -61.19
N TYR A 573 -8.39 -24.23 -60.79
CA TYR A 573 -9.39 -23.17 -60.86
C TYR A 573 -9.44 -22.42 -59.51
N PRO A 574 -9.26 -21.09 -59.46
CA PRO A 574 -9.10 -20.40 -58.17
C PRO A 574 -10.31 -20.48 -57.21
N ASP A 575 -11.51 -20.73 -57.74
CA ASP A 575 -12.80 -20.68 -57.05
C ASP A 575 -13.18 -21.95 -56.26
N LYS A 576 -12.26 -22.90 -56.09
CA LYS A 576 -12.54 -24.20 -55.43
C LYS A 576 -11.40 -24.65 -54.51
N SER A 577 -11.76 -25.53 -53.58
CA SER A 577 -10.88 -26.29 -52.68
C SER A 577 -11.14 -27.80 -52.82
N GLY A 578 -10.39 -28.63 -52.09
CA GLY A 578 -10.55 -30.09 -52.06
C GLY A 578 -9.97 -30.81 -53.27
N TYR A 579 -8.92 -30.29 -53.90
CA TYR A 579 -8.32 -30.93 -55.07
C TYR A 579 -7.58 -32.21 -54.67
N SER A 580 -8.10 -33.37 -55.09
CA SER A 580 -7.41 -34.66 -54.98
C SER A 580 -6.86 -35.10 -56.34
N ASN A 581 -5.67 -35.69 -56.31
CA ASN A 581 -4.96 -36.21 -57.47
C ASN A 581 -4.25 -37.50 -57.06
N THR A 582 -4.46 -38.59 -57.80
CA THR A 582 -4.05 -39.95 -57.41
C THR A 582 -3.32 -40.66 -58.55
N ALA A 583 -2.05 -40.99 -58.32
CA ALA A 583 -1.24 -41.77 -59.26
C ALA A 583 -1.36 -43.28 -58.96
N GLY A 584 -2.03 -44.03 -59.83
CA GLY A 584 -2.06 -45.50 -59.78
C GLY A 584 -0.81 -46.09 -60.43
N LEU A 585 0.16 -46.51 -59.63
CA LEU A 585 1.35 -47.22 -60.10
C LEU A 585 1.03 -48.71 -60.24
N LYS A 586 1.19 -49.29 -61.44
CA LYS A 586 0.97 -50.72 -61.72
C LYS A 586 2.12 -51.32 -62.51
N TRP A 587 2.69 -52.44 -62.05
CA TRP A 587 3.87 -53.06 -62.70
C TRP A 587 3.92 -54.57 -62.42
N VAL A 588 4.84 -55.26 -63.12
CA VAL A 588 5.05 -56.71 -63.02
C VAL A 588 6.35 -57.02 -62.28
N GLU A 589 6.24 -57.89 -61.27
CA GLU A 589 7.34 -58.59 -60.57
C GLU A 589 7.03 -60.08 -60.64
N LYS A 590 7.61 -60.78 -61.63
CA LYS A 590 7.18 -62.13 -62.04
C LYS A 590 7.15 -63.11 -60.84
N PRO A 591 6.05 -63.86 -60.62
CA PRO A 591 4.88 -64.02 -61.51
C PRO A 591 3.77 -62.95 -61.32
N ASN A 592 3.88 -62.09 -60.31
CA ASN A 592 2.79 -61.23 -59.84
C ASN A 592 2.72 -59.88 -60.57
N THR A 593 1.55 -59.23 -60.47
CA THR A 593 1.34 -57.83 -60.87
C THR A 593 0.92 -57.06 -59.62
N TYR A 594 1.65 -56.00 -59.30
CA TYR A 594 1.40 -55.15 -58.13
C TYR A 594 0.73 -53.85 -58.54
N THR A 595 0.04 -53.21 -57.59
CA THR A 595 -0.59 -51.89 -57.80
C THR A 595 -0.58 -51.10 -56.49
N VAL A 596 -0.14 -49.84 -56.55
CA VAL A 596 -0.04 -48.91 -55.42
C VAL A 596 -0.57 -47.55 -55.87
N ASN A 597 -1.53 -46.99 -55.11
CA ASN A 597 -2.07 -45.66 -55.37
C ASN A 597 -1.36 -44.62 -54.49
N LEU A 598 -0.87 -43.55 -55.11
CA LEU A 598 -0.30 -42.40 -54.42
C LEU A 598 -1.26 -41.21 -54.56
N GLU A 599 -2.05 -40.93 -53.53
CA GLU A 599 -2.94 -39.78 -53.47
C GLU A 599 -2.24 -38.56 -52.84
N ARG A 600 -2.52 -37.36 -53.36
CA ARG A 600 -2.12 -36.09 -52.76
C ARG A 600 -3.18 -35.02 -52.98
N THR A 601 -3.53 -34.31 -51.92
CA THR A 601 -4.45 -33.16 -51.96
C THR A 601 -3.73 -31.81 -52.07
N PHE A 602 -4.48 -30.80 -52.53
CA PHE A 602 -4.12 -29.39 -52.59
C PHE A 602 -5.34 -28.49 -52.32
N ASP A 603 -5.13 -27.43 -51.54
CA ASP A 603 -6.11 -26.38 -51.26
C ASP A 603 -5.47 -25.00 -51.49
N PRO A 604 -6.11 -24.09 -52.26
CA PRO A 604 -5.62 -22.72 -52.41
C PRO A 604 -5.74 -21.89 -51.12
N ASN A 605 -4.96 -20.82 -51.00
CA ASN A 605 -5.15 -19.84 -49.92
C ASN A 605 -6.50 -19.10 -50.02
N GLN A 606 -6.96 -18.51 -48.92
CA GLN A 606 -8.29 -17.93 -48.82
C GLN A 606 -8.47 -16.72 -49.76
N GLU A 607 -7.41 -15.98 -50.06
CA GLU A 607 -7.43 -14.88 -51.04
C GLU A 607 -7.64 -15.37 -52.48
N THR A 608 -7.09 -16.54 -52.83
CA THR A 608 -7.36 -17.20 -54.11
C THR A 608 -8.84 -17.60 -54.19
N ILE A 609 -9.38 -18.22 -53.15
CA ILE A 609 -10.79 -18.65 -53.09
C ILE A 609 -11.75 -17.44 -53.14
N ASN A 610 -11.48 -16.39 -52.36
CA ASN A 610 -12.33 -15.21 -52.23
C ASN A 610 -12.11 -14.15 -53.33
N ASN A 611 -11.16 -14.36 -54.24
CA ASN A 611 -10.64 -13.36 -55.20
C ASN A 611 -10.16 -12.04 -54.54
N GLY A 612 -9.81 -12.06 -53.25
CA GLY A 612 -9.41 -10.87 -52.51
C GLY A 612 -9.63 -10.93 -50.98
N ARG A 613 -9.33 -9.81 -50.31
CA ARG A 613 -9.61 -9.58 -48.87
C ARG A 613 -9.59 -8.08 -48.51
N LYS A 614 -10.23 -7.71 -47.38
CA LYS A 614 -10.24 -6.37 -46.77
C LYS A 614 -9.47 -6.40 -45.45
N ASP A 615 -8.40 -5.61 -45.35
CA ASP A 615 -7.65 -5.38 -44.10
C ASP A 615 -7.96 -3.97 -43.56
N ALA A 616 -7.65 -3.72 -42.29
CA ALA A 616 -7.96 -2.47 -41.59
C ALA A 616 -6.92 -2.17 -40.49
N LYS A 617 -6.65 -0.88 -40.26
CA LYS A 617 -5.80 -0.38 -39.16
C LYS A 617 -6.36 0.93 -38.61
N TYR A 618 -6.42 1.06 -37.28
CA TYR A 618 -6.75 2.32 -36.60
C TYR A 618 -5.49 3.05 -36.12
N ASP A 619 -5.54 4.39 -36.12
CA ASP A 619 -4.59 5.26 -35.44
C ASP A 619 -5.32 6.21 -34.50
N ALA A 620 -5.31 5.89 -33.20
CA ALA A 620 -6.03 6.64 -32.17
C ALA A 620 -5.55 8.10 -32.02
N SER A 621 -4.32 8.41 -32.44
CA SER A 621 -3.78 9.77 -32.40
C SER A 621 -4.36 10.68 -33.49
N LYS A 622 -4.93 10.09 -34.55
CA LYS A 622 -5.56 10.79 -35.69
C LYS A 622 -7.06 10.51 -35.83
N LYS A 623 -7.58 9.53 -35.08
CA LYS A 623 -8.92 8.91 -35.25
C LYS A 623 -9.18 8.37 -36.66
N LEU A 624 -8.13 7.99 -37.39
CA LEU A 624 -8.23 7.47 -38.76
C LEU A 624 -8.24 5.95 -38.76
N ILE A 625 -9.08 5.38 -39.63
CA ILE A 625 -9.10 3.98 -39.99
C ILE A 625 -8.66 3.87 -41.45
N THR A 626 -7.47 3.34 -41.69
CA THR A 626 -7.00 2.99 -43.03
C THR A 626 -7.54 1.61 -43.39
N TRP A 627 -8.28 1.54 -44.50
CA TRP A 627 -8.72 0.28 -45.11
C TRP A 627 -7.82 -0.07 -46.29
N ASP A 628 -7.34 -1.31 -46.35
CA ASP A 628 -6.54 -1.82 -47.46
C ASP A 628 -7.21 -3.05 -48.08
N ILE A 629 -7.85 -2.88 -49.24
CA ILE A 629 -8.53 -3.94 -49.98
C ILE A 629 -7.59 -4.48 -51.06
N LYS A 630 -7.41 -5.80 -51.07
CA LYS A 630 -6.76 -6.56 -52.14
C LYS A 630 -7.88 -7.13 -53.00
N ALA A 631 -8.13 -6.52 -54.15
CA ALA A 631 -9.24 -6.86 -55.03
C ALA A 631 -8.74 -7.52 -56.33
N ASN A 632 -9.59 -8.37 -56.92
CA ASN A 632 -9.29 -9.15 -58.12
C ASN A 632 -7.99 -9.97 -58.03
N TYR A 633 -7.73 -10.58 -56.87
CA TYR A 633 -6.50 -11.32 -56.53
C TYR A 633 -6.12 -12.41 -57.57
N ASN A 634 -7.08 -12.94 -58.32
CA ASN A 634 -6.84 -13.96 -59.35
C ASN A 634 -6.56 -13.42 -60.75
N GLY A 635 -6.63 -12.10 -60.97
CA GLY A 635 -6.48 -11.52 -62.31
C GLY A 635 -7.62 -11.95 -63.25
N TYR A 636 -8.86 -11.93 -62.77
CA TYR A 636 -10.01 -12.16 -63.64
C TYR A 636 -10.28 -10.92 -64.49
N LYS A 637 -10.72 -11.13 -65.74
CA LYS A 637 -11.27 -10.05 -66.57
C LYS A 637 -12.65 -9.67 -66.04
N VAL A 638 -12.77 -8.47 -65.50
CA VAL A 638 -14.03 -7.89 -65.00
C VAL A 638 -14.35 -6.65 -65.83
N ASP A 639 -15.27 -6.82 -66.79
CA ASP A 639 -15.76 -5.73 -67.63
C ASP A 639 -16.69 -4.80 -66.84
N ASN A 640 -16.50 -3.48 -66.98
CA ASN A 640 -17.12 -2.43 -66.17
C ASN A 640 -17.09 -2.75 -64.67
N ALA A 641 -15.89 -3.04 -64.14
CA ALA A 641 -15.66 -3.25 -62.73
C ALA A 641 -16.05 -2.01 -61.92
N VAL A 642 -16.84 -2.23 -60.87
CA VAL A 642 -17.19 -1.24 -59.86
C VAL A 642 -16.88 -1.85 -58.50
N PHE A 643 -16.05 -1.15 -57.74
CA PHE A 643 -15.83 -1.41 -56.33
C PHE A 643 -16.85 -0.59 -55.51
N THR A 644 -17.47 -1.20 -54.49
CA THR A 644 -18.32 -0.46 -53.55
C THR A 644 -18.03 -0.84 -52.10
N ASP A 645 -18.16 0.12 -51.18
CA ASP A 645 -17.86 -0.05 -49.75
C ASP A 645 -18.87 0.77 -48.94
N VAL A 646 -19.69 0.12 -48.11
CA VAL A 646 -20.77 0.78 -47.35
C VAL A 646 -20.26 1.13 -45.95
N LEU A 647 -20.15 2.42 -45.65
CA LEU A 647 -19.43 2.95 -44.49
C LEU A 647 -20.33 3.03 -43.24
N GLU A 648 -20.84 1.88 -42.80
CA GLU A 648 -21.77 1.77 -41.67
C GLU A 648 -21.21 2.32 -40.33
N GLN A 649 -22.04 2.32 -39.28
CA GLN A 649 -21.64 2.73 -37.91
C GLN A 649 -21.04 4.14 -37.79
N SER A 650 -21.60 5.10 -38.54
CA SER A 650 -21.17 6.50 -38.56
C SER A 650 -19.72 6.70 -38.98
N GLN A 651 -19.22 5.93 -39.95
CA GLN A 651 -17.96 6.25 -40.63
C GLN A 651 -18.15 7.35 -41.69
N GLN A 652 -17.10 8.11 -41.97
CA GLN A 652 -17.04 9.08 -43.06
C GLN A 652 -15.75 8.89 -43.85
N LEU A 653 -15.84 8.87 -45.17
CA LEU A 653 -14.68 8.89 -46.06
C LEU A 653 -13.85 10.17 -45.83
N VAL A 654 -12.52 10.05 -45.87
CA VAL A 654 -11.61 11.21 -45.90
C VAL A 654 -11.40 11.62 -47.36
N ASP A 655 -11.78 12.85 -47.72
CA ASP A 655 -11.60 13.41 -49.06
C ASP A 655 -10.14 13.27 -49.54
N GLY A 656 -9.95 12.81 -50.77
CA GLY A 656 -8.63 12.59 -51.36
C GLY A 656 -7.81 11.42 -50.78
N SER A 657 -8.35 10.64 -49.84
CA SER A 657 -7.66 9.46 -49.30
C SER A 657 -7.75 8.22 -50.19
N VAL A 658 -8.72 8.16 -51.11
CA VAL A 658 -8.95 7.03 -52.02
C VAL A 658 -7.82 6.95 -53.04
N LYS A 659 -7.07 5.84 -53.01
CA LYS A 659 -5.93 5.58 -53.89
C LYS A 659 -5.93 4.14 -54.36
N VAL A 660 -5.71 3.93 -55.66
CA VAL A 660 -5.67 2.61 -56.27
C VAL A 660 -4.26 2.34 -56.76
N TYR A 661 -3.70 1.17 -56.45
CA TYR A 661 -2.37 0.75 -56.89
C TYR A 661 -2.47 -0.58 -57.65
N PRO A 662 -1.60 -0.84 -58.64
CA PRO A 662 -1.50 -2.18 -59.20
C PRO A 662 -1.00 -3.14 -58.13
N MET A 663 -1.50 -4.37 -58.13
CA MET A 663 -1.09 -5.41 -57.20
C MET A 663 -0.60 -6.62 -57.98
N THR A 664 0.50 -7.21 -57.55
CA THR A 664 0.93 -8.52 -58.05
C THR A 664 0.76 -9.57 -56.96
N VAL A 665 0.51 -10.82 -57.34
CA VAL A 665 0.55 -11.97 -56.44
C VAL A 665 1.81 -12.74 -56.77
N ASN A 666 2.70 -12.93 -55.79
CA ASN A 666 3.90 -13.71 -56.02
C ASN A 666 3.59 -15.22 -56.03
N ALA A 667 4.55 -16.05 -56.45
CA ALA A 667 4.33 -17.50 -56.58
C ALA A 667 3.90 -18.19 -55.26
N ALA A 668 4.27 -17.63 -54.10
CA ALA A 668 3.88 -18.13 -52.78
C ALA A 668 2.50 -17.65 -52.29
N GLY A 669 1.82 -16.80 -53.06
CA GLY A 669 0.50 -16.27 -52.70
C GLY A 669 0.50 -14.96 -51.90
N ASN A 670 1.66 -14.31 -51.74
CA ASN A 670 1.70 -13.01 -51.04
C ASN A 670 1.31 -11.87 -52.00
N PRO A 671 0.34 -11.00 -51.64
CA PRO A 671 0.04 -9.81 -52.41
C PRO A 671 1.11 -8.73 -52.21
N VAL A 672 1.61 -8.17 -53.31
CA VAL A 672 2.64 -7.12 -53.34
C VAL A 672 2.04 -5.86 -53.97
N LYS A 673 1.99 -4.77 -53.20
CA LYS A 673 1.51 -3.46 -53.63
C LYS A 673 2.54 -2.78 -54.53
N GLY A 674 2.11 -2.27 -55.69
CA GLY A 674 2.95 -1.48 -56.58
C GLY A 674 3.25 -0.08 -56.04
N THR A 675 4.34 0.53 -56.53
CA THR A 675 4.81 1.85 -56.08
C THR A 675 4.13 3.02 -56.78
N THR A 676 3.62 2.81 -58.00
CA THR A 676 2.97 3.84 -58.81
C THR A 676 1.46 3.74 -58.64
N GLU A 677 0.81 4.87 -58.37
CA GLU A 677 -0.64 4.97 -58.24
C GLU A 677 -1.32 4.89 -59.62
N ILE A 678 -2.46 4.20 -59.70
CA ILE A 678 -3.33 4.19 -60.86
C ILE A 678 -4.18 5.45 -60.82
N ALA A 679 -4.00 6.34 -61.78
CA ALA A 679 -4.85 7.52 -61.92
C ALA A 679 -6.28 7.10 -62.30
N ILE A 680 -7.21 7.30 -61.38
CA ILE A 680 -8.66 7.19 -61.62
C ILE A 680 -9.20 8.61 -61.90
N ASP A 681 -10.16 8.74 -62.81
CA ASP A 681 -10.82 10.04 -63.03
C ASP A 681 -11.62 10.43 -61.77
N PRO A 682 -11.51 11.67 -61.26
CA PRO A 682 -12.29 12.10 -60.10
C PRO A 682 -13.81 11.99 -60.26
N THR A 683 -14.34 11.94 -61.48
CA THR A 683 -15.77 11.71 -61.76
C THR A 683 -16.17 10.23 -61.75
N ASP A 684 -15.19 9.32 -61.65
CA ASP A 684 -15.38 7.88 -61.49
C ASP A 684 -15.26 7.40 -60.03
N ILE A 685 -14.94 8.30 -59.10
CA ILE A 685 -15.09 8.12 -57.65
C ILE A 685 -16.33 8.88 -57.19
N ASP A 686 -17.32 8.18 -56.64
CA ASP A 686 -18.50 8.77 -56.01
C ASP A 686 -18.55 8.38 -54.52
N TYR A 687 -19.08 9.29 -53.69
CA TYR A 687 -19.41 9.02 -52.29
C TYR A 687 -20.82 9.54 -52.01
N SER A 688 -21.82 8.76 -52.44
CA SER A 688 -23.23 9.06 -52.24
C SER A 688 -23.91 8.02 -51.36
N ASN A 689 -24.93 8.45 -50.60
CA ASN A 689 -25.71 7.57 -49.71
C ASN A 689 -24.85 6.68 -48.80
N ASN A 690 -23.79 7.26 -48.21
CA ASN A 690 -22.87 6.59 -47.28
C ASN A 690 -22.12 5.38 -47.88
N THR A 691 -22.01 5.33 -49.21
CA THR A 691 -21.34 4.27 -49.97
C THR A 691 -20.23 4.88 -50.82
N LEU A 692 -18.98 4.43 -50.63
CA LEU A 692 -17.90 4.70 -51.57
C LEU A 692 -18.11 3.83 -52.81
N ILE A 693 -18.07 4.44 -53.98
CA ILE A 693 -18.19 3.79 -55.29
C ILE A 693 -16.97 4.21 -56.12
N ILE A 694 -16.22 3.24 -56.64
CA ILE A 694 -15.12 3.48 -57.57
C ILE A 694 -15.40 2.68 -58.84
N LYS A 695 -15.63 3.35 -59.97
CA LYS A 695 -15.65 2.67 -61.27
C LYS A 695 -14.20 2.49 -61.71
N LEU A 696 -13.81 1.24 -61.96
CA LEU A 696 -12.44 0.84 -62.28
C LEU A 696 -12.25 0.56 -63.78
N GLY A 697 -13.29 0.82 -64.59
CA GLY A 697 -13.30 0.49 -66.02
C GLY A 697 -13.26 -1.02 -66.25
N ASN A 698 -12.53 -1.47 -67.27
CA ASN A 698 -12.28 -2.90 -67.49
C ASN A 698 -10.96 -3.29 -66.83
N ILE A 699 -11.01 -4.12 -65.78
CA ILE A 699 -9.79 -4.62 -65.13
C ILE A 699 -9.52 -6.07 -65.53
N ASN A 700 -8.23 -6.41 -65.63
CA ASN A 700 -7.72 -7.76 -65.87
C ASN A 700 -6.70 -8.19 -64.81
N ASP A 701 -6.01 -7.24 -64.18
CA ASP A 701 -4.99 -7.51 -63.16
C ASP A 701 -5.53 -7.33 -61.73
N PRO A 702 -4.83 -7.84 -60.71
CA PRO A 702 -5.13 -7.55 -59.32
C PRO A 702 -4.83 -6.09 -58.95
N ILE A 703 -5.61 -5.53 -58.03
CA ILE A 703 -5.45 -4.14 -57.56
C ILE A 703 -5.46 -4.05 -56.04
N TRP A 704 -4.79 -3.03 -55.52
CA TRP A 704 -4.77 -2.68 -54.11
C TRP A 704 -5.43 -1.32 -53.93
N ILE A 705 -6.66 -1.30 -53.42
CA ILE A 705 -7.40 -0.08 -53.10
C ILE A 705 -7.11 0.25 -51.64
N THR A 706 -6.71 1.48 -51.35
CA THR A 706 -6.55 2.00 -49.99
C THR A 706 -7.35 3.29 -49.84
N PHE A 707 -8.00 3.47 -48.69
CA PHE A 707 -8.65 4.73 -48.34
C PHE A 707 -8.73 4.88 -46.82
N ASP A 708 -8.77 6.13 -46.36
CA ASP A 708 -8.96 6.45 -44.95
C ASP A 708 -10.42 6.82 -44.69
N THR A 709 -10.94 6.33 -43.57
CA THR A 709 -12.20 6.82 -43.00
C THR A 709 -11.92 7.39 -41.63
N LYS A 710 -12.53 8.53 -41.31
CA LYS A 710 -12.71 8.96 -39.92
C LYS A 710 -14.08 8.49 -39.43
N GLN A 711 -14.38 8.73 -38.16
CA GLN A 711 -15.77 8.72 -37.72
C GLN A 711 -16.43 10.07 -38.07
N VAL A 712 -17.75 10.06 -38.31
CA VAL A 712 -18.55 11.27 -38.56
C VAL A 712 -18.41 12.23 -37.38
N ASP A 713 -18.15 13.50 -37.68
CA ASP A 713 -18.05 14.53 -36.65
C ASP A 713 -19.35 14.58 -35.84
N LYS A 714 -19.23 14.78 -34.52
CA LYS A 714 -20.35 14.75 -33.56
C LYS A 714 -20.97 13.38 -33.26
N THR A 715 -20.18 12.30 -33.29
CA THR A 715 -20.64 10.94 -32.92
C THR A 715 -19.80 10.27 -31.82
N LEU A 716 -20.31 9.16 -31.27
CA LEU A 716 -19.66 8.36 -30.22
C LEU A 716 -18.71 7.32 -30.82
N VAL A 717 -17.50 7.20 -30.26
CA VAL A 717 -16.51 6.19 -30.68
C VAL A 717 -16.87 4.82 -30.08
N LEU A 718 -17.34 3.92 -30.94
CA LEU A 718 -17.74 2.56 -30.61
C LEU A 718 -16.53 1.65 -30.35
N ASP A 719 -16.74 0.54 -29.62
CA ASP A 719 -15.67 -0.44 -29.35
C ASP A 719 -15.27 -1.26 -30.59
N LYS A 720 -16.18 -1.46 -31.54
CA LYS A 720 -15.99 -2.23 -32.77
C LYS A 720 -16.68 -1.58 -33.97
N ILE A 721 -16.00 -1.65 -35.11
CA ILE A 721 -16.51 -1.25 -36.42
C ILE A 721 -16.44 -2.45 -37.38
N VAL A 722 -17.54 -2.73 -38.05
CA VAL A 722 -17.69 -3.75 -39.10
C VAL A 722 -17.92 -3.03 -40.42
N ASN A 723 -17.16 -3.41 -41.45
CA ASN A 723 -17.33 -2.86 -42.79
C ASN A 723 -17.09 -3.97 -43.84
N THR A 724 -17.89 -3.99 -44.91
CA THR A 724 -17.79 -4.94 -46.02
C THR A 724 -17.51 -4.24 -47.35
N ALA A 725 -16.38 -4.60 -47.97
CA ALA A 725 -16.04 -4.23 -49.34
C ALA A 725 -16.72 -5.17 -50.35
N ASN A 726 -17.06 -4.65 -51.52
CA ASN A 726 -17.58 -5.40 -52.66
C ASN A 726 -16.80 -5.07 -53.95
N LEU A 727 -16.65 -6.07 -54.83
CA LEU A 727 -16.31 -5.87 -56.24
C LEU A 727 -17.35 -6.57 -57.12
N LYS A 728 -17.81 -5.89 -58.17
CA LYS A 728 -18.75 -6.42 -59.17
C LYS A 728 -18.40 -5.91 -60.57
N GLY A 729 -18.86 -6.58 -61.63
CA GLY A 729 -18.80 -6.07 -63.01
C GLY A 729 -20.13 -6.24 -63.75
N ASN A 730 -20.08 -6.24 -65.08
CA ASN A 730 -21.22 -6.52 -65.97
C ASN A 730 -21.82 -7.94 -65.78
N THR A 731 -21.08 -8.88 -65.19
CA THR A 731 -21.53 -10.27 -64.99
C THR A 731 -22.31 -10.43 -63.69
N THR A 732 -22.86 -11.63 -63.46
CA THR A 732 -23.47 -12.01 -62.17
C THR A 732 -22.45 -12.23 -61.06
N SER A 733 -21.14 -12.20 -61.35
CA SER A 733 -20.07 -12.39 -60.37
C SER A 733 -19.94 -11.16 -59.47
N SER A 734 -19.87 -11.39 -58.16
CA SER A 734 -19.59 -10.36 -57.17
C SER A 734 -18.84 -10.97 -55.98
N TRP A 735 -17.83 -10.27 -55.49
CA TRP A 735 -16.97 -10.70 -54.40
C TRP A 735 -17.15 -9.77 -53.20
N ASN A 736 -17.26 -10.34 -52.00
CA ASN A 736 -17.52 -9.59 -50.76
C ASN A 736 -16.43 -9.91 -49.74
N TRP A 737 -15.91 -8.87 -49.08
CA TRP A 737 -14.82 -8.99 -48.11
C TRP A 737 -15.18 -8.22 -46.82
N PRO A 738 -15.87 -8.88 -45.86
CA PRO A 738 -16.19 -8.28 -44.56
C PRO A 738 -14.95 -8.20 -43.67
N LYS A 739 -14.86 -7.16 -42.85
CA LYS A 739 -13.80 -6.97 -41.86
C LYS A 739 -14.33 -6.28 -40.60
N THR A 740 -14.10 -6.89 -39.45
CA THR A 740 -14.27 -6.27 -38.13
C THR A 740 -12.94 -5.68 -37.66
N LEU A 741 -13.02 -4.52 -37.00
CA LEU A 741 -11.92 -3.77 -36.40
C LEU A 741 -12.32 -3.37 -34.97
N THR A 742 -11.46 -3.64 -33.99
CA THR A 742 -11.63 -3.17 -32.60
C THR A 742 -10.93 -1.83 -32.43
N ILE A 743 -11.58 -0.89 -31.74
CA ILE A 743 -11.07 0.45 -31.47
C ILE A 743 -10.50 0.51 -30.04
N PRO A 744 -9.19 0.79 -29.86
CA PRO A 744 -8.60 0.97 -28.54
C PRO A 744 -9.30 2.08 -27.76
N ARG A 745 -9.73 1.78 -26.53
CA ARG A 745 -10.53 2.67 -25.64
C ARG A 745 -11.90 3.09 -26.18
N GLY A 746 -12.41 2.51 -27.27
CA GLY A 746 -13.80 2.73 -27.70
C GLY A 746 -14.79 2.49 -26.55
N GLU A 747 -15.79 3.36 -26.42
CA GLU A 747 -16.76 3.41 -25.32
C GLU A 747 -16.19 3.58 -23.88
N VAL A 748 -14.90 3.88 -23.70
CA VAL A 748 -14.32 4.19 -22.38
C VAL A 748 -14.47 5.68 -22.06
N TYR A 749 -15.52 6.02 -21.30
CA TYR A 749 -15.86 7.40 -20.95
C TYR A 749 -15.20 7.94 -19.67
N VAL A 750 -14.83 7.07 -18.72
CA VAL A 750 -14.12 7.50 -17.50
C VAL A 750 -13.27 6.39 -16.90
N ASN A 751 -12.16 6.76 -16.27
CA ASN A 751 -11.31 5.88 -15.46
C ASN A 751 -10.69 6.69 -14.30
N LYS A 752 -10.55 6.09 -13.11
CA LYS A 752 -10.11 6.77 -11.87
C LYS A 752 -8.98 6.03 -11.18
N SER A 753 -8.05 6.77 -10.60
CA SER A 753 -7.03 6.27 -9.68
C SER A 753 -6.75 7.28 -8.57
N GLY A 754 -6.58 6.79 -7.33
CA GLY A 754 -6.06 7.57 -6.20
C GLY A 754 -4.70 7.07 -5.73
N ILE A 755 -3.82 7.98 -5.34
CA ILE A 755 -2.51 7.71 -4.75
C ILE A 755 -2.37 8.57 -3.50
N GLN A 756 -2.07 7.97 -2.34
CA GLN A 756 -1.78 8.74 -1.12
C GLN A 756 -0.50 9.54 -1.34
N ASN A 757 -0.51 10.83 -1.02
CA ASN A 757 0.59 11.72 -1.32
C ASN A 757 1.82 11.38 -0.46
N ASN A 758 2.96 11.13 -1.11
CA ASN A 758 4.18 10.69 -0.43
C ASN A 758 4.87 11.78 0.43
N GLN A 759 4.41 13.04 0.35
CA GLN A 759 4.93 14.18 1.13
C GLN A 759 3.96 14.61 2.24
N ASN A 760 2.67 14.33 2.10
CA ASN A 760 1.67 14.50 3.15
C ASN A 760 0.67 13.33 3.13
N ASN A 761 0.77 12.44 4.12
CA ASN A 761 -0.06 11.24 4.21
C ASN A 761 -1.54 11.51 4.53
N SER A 762 -1.91 12.73 4.94
CA SER A 762 -3.32 13.15 5.06
C SER A 762 -3.98 13.51 3.72
N VAL A 763 -3.24 13.50 2.61
CA VAL A 763 -3.74 13.86 1.28
C VAL A 763 -3.76 12.65 0.35
N ILE A 764 -4.82 12.51 -0.44
CA ILE A 764 -4.86 11.63 -1.62
C ILE A 764 -4.85 12.50 -2.88
N ASP A 765 -3.88 12.26 -3.75
CA ASP A 765 -3.86 12.79 -5.11
C ASP A 765 -4.71 11.89 -6.01
N TRP A 766 -5.74 12.47 -6.60
CA TRP A 766 -6.67 11.80 -7.49
C TRP A 766 -6.41 12.15 -8.95
N THR A 767 -6.57 11.17 -9.82
CA THR A 767 -6.55 11.34 -11.28
C THR A 767 -7.78 10.68 -11.88
N ILE A 768 -8.55 11.46 -12.66
CA ILE A 768 -9.67 10.96 -13.45
C ILE A 768 -9.35 11.21 -14.92
N LYS A 769 -9.21 10.14 -15.69
CA LYS A 769 -9.17 10.21 -17.16
C LYS A 769 -10.60 10.23 -17.69
N ILE A 770 -10.87 11.17 -18.58
CA ILE A 770 -12.21 11.45 -19.10
C ILE A 770 -12.18 11.23 -20.61
N ASN A 771 -13.19 10.54 -21.13
CA ASN A 771 -13.40 10.31 -22.56
C ASN A 771 -12.17 9.69 -23.26
N GLU A 772 -11.59 8.62 -22.70
CA GLU A 772 -10.42 7.95 -23.28
C GLU A 772 -10.68 7.45 -24.72
N GLY A 773 -11.92 7.10 -25.04
CA GLY A 773 -12.36 6.76 -26.40
C GLY A 773 -12.42 7.93 -27.38
N GLN A 774 -12.37 9.18 -26.90
CA GLN A 774 -12.46 10.42 -27.69
C GLN A 774 -13.78 10.58 -28.48
N SER A 775 -14.89 10.12 -27.90
CA SER A 775 -16.25 10.37 -28.40
C SER A 775 -16.58 11.86 -28.41
N TYR A 776 -17.45 12.31 -29.31
CA TYR A 776 -18.11 13.61 -29.15
C TYR A 776 -19.27 13.49 -28.15
N VAL A 777 -19.29 14.32 -27.11
CA VAL A 777 -20.31 14.30 -26.07
C VAL A 777 -20.75 15.72 -25.71
N GLU A 778 -22.05 16.00 -25.82
CA GLU A 778 -22.67 17.25 -25.37
C GLU A 778 -23.10 17.15 -23.90
N ASN A 779 -23.16 18.29 -23.20
CA ASN A 779 -23.51 18.38 -21.77
C ASN A 779 -22.73 17.41 -20.86
N ALA A 780 -21.47 17.13 -21.24
CA ALA A 780 -20.56 16.23 -20.55
C ALA A 780 -20.27 16.73 -19.13
N ARG A 781 -20.46 15.85 -18.15
CA ARG A 781 -20.22 16.13 -16.74
C ARG A 781 -19.67 14.90 -16.02
N ILE A 782 -18.77 15.19 -15.08
CA ILE A 782 -18.26 14.24 -14.10
C ILE A 782 -18.98 14.50 -12.79
N ILE A 783 -19.54 13.45 -12.18
CA ILE A 783 -19.97 13.46 -10.79
C ILE A 783 -19.02 12.55 -10.02
N ASP A 784 -18.45 13.05 -8.94
CA ASP A 784 -17.50 12.34 -8.08
C ASP A 784 -18.03 12.35 -6.64
N THR A 785 -18.07 11.17 -6.04
CA THR A 785 -18.65 10.92 -4.70
C THR A 785 -17.62 10.23 -3.82
N PRO A 786 -16.72 10.99 -3.16
CA PRO A 786 -15.89 10.49 -2.08
C PRO A 786 -16.69 10.08 -0.84
N SER A 787 -16.13 9.20 -0.01
CA SER A 787 -16.62 8.89 1.35
C SER A 787 -16.57 10.09 2.30
N THR A 788 -17.33 10.04 3.39
CA THR A 788 -17.49 11.14 4.38
C THR A 788 -16.19 11.58 5.06
N ASN A 789 -15.15 10.74 5.07
CA ASN A 789 -13.83 11.05 5.62
C ASN A 789 -12.88 11.75 4.61
N GLN A 790 -13.41 12.34 3.53
CA GLN A 790 -12.66 13.14 2.56
C GLN A 790 -13.23 14.55 2.42
N ILE A 791 -12.35 15.54 2.51
CA ILE A 791 -12.59 16.96 2.22
C ILE A 791 -11.91 17.29 0.89
N LEU A 792 -12.66 17.79 -0.09
CA LEU A 792 -12.14 18.13 -1.42
C LEU A 792 -11.44 19.49 -1.37
N ASN A 793 -10.17 19.53 -1.82
CA ASN A 793 -9.43 20.78 -1.89
C ASN A 793 -9.73 21.51 -3.22
N ASP A 794 -10.66 22.48 -3.22
CA ASP A 794 -11.10 23.21 -4.44
C ASP A 794 -9.94 23.87 -5.21
N SER A 795 -8.87 24.25 -4.51
CA SER A 795 -7.68 24.88 -5.14
C SER A 795 -6.79 23.89 -5.91
N SER A 796 -6.95 22.59 -5.68
CA SER A 796 -6.14 21.53 -6.31
C SER A 796 -6.58 21.19 -7.75
N PHE A 797 -7.83 21.49 -8.12
CA PHE A 797 -8.49 21.02 -9.34
C PHE A 797 -7.87 21.60 -10.62
N LYS A 798 -7.20 20.75 -11.40
CA LYS A 798 -6.52 21.06 -12.66
C LYS A 798 -7.01 20.11 -13.75
N LEU A 799 -7.73 20.64 -14.72
CA LEU A 799 -8.23 19.89 -15.87
C LEU A 799 -7.33 20.13 -17.08
N TYR A 800 -6.74 19.07 -17.62
CA TYR A 800 -5.87 19.11 -18.81
C TYR A 800 -6.56 18.45 -20.00
N GLN A 801 -6.33 18.94 -21.22
CA GLN A 801 -6.51 18.08 -22.40
C GLN A 801 -5.48 16.93 -22.34
N ALA A 802 -5.82 15.77 -22.89
CA ALA A 802 -4.92 14.63 -22.95
C ALA A 802 -4.24 14.48 -24.33
N VAL A 803 -3.05 13.88 -24.34
CA VAL A 803 -2.43 13.29 -25.51
C VAL A 803 -2.89 11.82 -25.61
N VAL A 804 -3.26 11.38 -26.82
CA VAL A 804 -3.61 9.98 -27.09
C VAL A 804 -2.61 9.40 -28.10
N ALA A 805 -1.83 8.41 -27.68
CA ALA A 805 -0.90 7.69 -28.55
C ALA A 805 -1.66 6.81 -29.57
N THR A 806 -1.03 6.47 -30.70
CA THR A 806 -1.61 5.65 -31.78
C THR A 806 -2.32 4.38 -31.32
N GLY A 807 -1.86 3.74 -30.25
CA GLY A 807 -2.48 2.54 -29.65
C GLY A 807 -3.57 2.79 -28.58
N GLY A 808 -4.05 4.03 -28.40
CA GLY A 808 -5.08 4.38 -27.41
C GLY A 808 -4.58 4.51 -25.96
N ALA A 809 -3.30 4.84 -25.75
CA ALA A 809 -2.79 5.19 -24.43
C ALA A 809 -2.95 6.68 -24.17
N VAL A 810 -3.59 7.05 -23.05
CA VAL A 810 -3.97 8.43 -22.70
C VAL A 810 -3.08 8.98 -21.57
N SER A 811 -2.48 10.15 -21.78
CA SER A 811 -1.64 10.89 -20.82
C SER A 811 -1.99 12.39 -20.80
N LYS A 812 -1.66 13.13 -19.73
CA LYS A 812 -1.97 14.56 -19.62
C LYS A 812 -1.07 15.41 -20.53
N ASP A 813 -1.64 16.40 -21.22
CA ASP A 813 -0.89 17.45 -21.91
C ASP A 813 -0.71 18.65 -20.98
N THR A 814 0.46 18.75 -20.34
CA THR A 814 0.74 19.85 -19.39
C THR A 814 0.80 21.23 -20.04
N SER A 815 0.85 21.32 -21.38
CA SER A 815 0.76 22.59 -22.11
C SER A 815 -0.69 23.07 -22.30
N LYS A 816 -1.69 22.22 -22.03
CA LYS A 816 -3.12 22.47 -22.29
C LYS A 816 -3.98 22.34 -21.03
N LEU A 817 -3.68 23.16 -20.03
CA LEU A 817 -4.55 23.39 -18.87
C LEU A 817 -5.81 24.17 -19.30
N LEU A 818 -7.00 23.70 -18.91
CA LEU A 818 -8.28 24.36 -19.14
C LEU A 818 -8.61 25.37 -18.04
N THR A 819 -9.44 26.37 -18.33
CA THR A 819 -9.75 27.45 -17.39
C THR A 819 -11.12 27.27 -16.72
N LYS A 820 -11.14 27.16 -15.38
CA LYS A 820 -12.36 27.16 -14.53
C LYS A 820 -13.17 28.43 -14.82
N GLY A 821 -14.45 28.27 -15.12
CA GLY A 821 -15.37 29.35 -15.52
C GLY A 821 -15.38 29.70 -17.03
N THR A 822 -14.44 29.18 -17.83
CA THR A 822 -14.37 29.44 -19.29
C THR A 822 -14.55 28.17 -20.13
N ASP A 823 -13.95 27.05 -19.70
CA ASP A 823 -14.04 25.76 -20.41
C ASP A 823 -14.84 24.72 -19.63
N TYR A 824 -14.78 24.79 -18.29
CA TYR A 824 -15.57 23.98 -17.38
C TYR A 824 -16.06 24.81 -16.19
N SER A 825 -17.17 24.41 -15.58
CA SER A 825 -17.53 24.80 -14.21
C SER A 825 -17.31 23.62 -13.26
N LEU A 826 -17.06 23.93 -12.00
CA LEU A 826 -16.90 22.97 -10.90
C LEU A 826 -17.79 23.44 -9.75
N ASP A 827 -18.60 22.54 -9.23
CA ASP A 827 -19.65 22.80 -8.24
C ASP A 827 -19.53 21.72 -7.15
N ILE A 828 -18.91 22.09 -6.02
CA ILE A 828 -18.70 21.21 -4.86
C ILE A 828 -19.88 21.37 -3.90
N LYS A 829 -20.50 20.25 -3.51
CA LYS A 829 -21.68 20.20 -2.65
C LYS A 829 -21.40 19.32 -1.44
N THR A 830 -21.63 19.86 -0.25
CA THR A 830 -21.64 19.11 1.01
C THR A 830 -23.07 18.68 1.33
N ASP A 831 -23.29 17.40 1.65
CA ASP A 831 -24.58 16.93 2.17
C ASP A 831 -24.77 17.43 3.62
N PRO A 832 -25.87 18.15 3.94
CA PRO A 832 -26.06 18.77 5.26
C PRO A 832 -26.51 17.80 6.36
N GLN A 833 -26.48 16.48 6.12
CA GLN A 833 -26.81 15.43 7.10
C GLN A 833 -25.65 14.45 7.33
N THR A 834 -24.72 14.32 6.39
CA THR A 834 -23.55 13.40 6.50
C THR A 834 -22.20 14.11 6.41
N ASP A 835 -22.19 15.42 6.12
CA ASP A 835 -21.01 16.21 5.74
C ASP A 835 -20.24 15.65 4.52
N GLN A 836 -20.81 14.67 3.81
CA GLN A 836 -20.22 14.07 2.62
C GLN A 836 -20.09 15.12 1.51
N GLN A 837 -18.87 15.33 1.03
CA GLN A 837 -18.64 16.16 -0.14
C GLN A 837 -18.84 15.38 -1.44
N THR A 838 -19.33 16.06 -2.45
CA THR A 838 -19.42 15.59 -3.83
C THR A 838 -19.01 16.73 -4.75
N PHE A 839 -18.51 16.44 -5.94
CA PHE A 839 -18.34 17.49 -6.96
C PHE A 839 -19.00 17.13 -8.28
N GLU A 840 -19.49 18.17 -8.95
CA GLU A 840 -20.02 18.09 -10.31
C GLU A 840 -19.19 19.03 -11.20
N LEU A 841 -18.30 18.46 -12.01
CA LEU A 841 -17.56 19.18 -13.04
C LEU A 841 -18.36 19.12 -14.35
N LYS A 842 -18.70 20.27 -14.93
CA LYS A 842 -19.44 20.36 -16.19
C LYS A 842 -18.58 21.03 -17.25
N PHE A 843 -18.41 20.40 -18.41
CA PHE A 843 -17.81 21.08 -19.56
C PHE A 843 -18.80 22.10 -20.13
N LEU A 844 -18.34 23.33 -20.38
CA LEU A 844 -19.18 24.44 -20.90
C LEU A 844 -19.32 24.43 -22.43
N LYS A 845 -18.64 23.49 -23.09
CA LYS A 845 -18.61 23.23 -24.53
C LYS A 845 -18.69 21.70 -24.72
N PRO A 846 -19.22 21.18 -25.85
CA PRO A 846 -19.09 19.76 -26.17
C PRO A 846 -17.63 19.31 -26.16
N ILE A 847 -17.38 18.09 -25.66
CA ILE A 847 -16.05 17.48 -25.69
C ILE A 847 -15.93 16.52 -26.86
N GLU A 848 -14.74 16.41 -27.44
CA GLU A 848 -14.44 15.46 -28.54
C GLU A 848 -13.05 14.81 -28.41
N THR A 849 -12.43 14.92 -27.25
CA THR A 849 -11.05 14.47 -27.00
C THR A 849 -10.97 13.90 -25.58
N ALA A 850 -9.88 13.22 -25.27
CA ALA A 850 -9.62 12.76 -23.91
C ALA A 850 -9.12 13.92 -23.05
N TYR A 851 -9.41 13.87 -21.75
CA TYR A 851 -8.93 14.84 -20.75
C TYR A 851 -8.39 14.09 -19.53
N VAL A 852 -7.58 14.78 -18.74
CA VAL A 852 -7.12 14.30 -17.43
C VAL A 852 -7.45 15.38 -16.39
N LEU A 853 -8.31 15.04 -15.43
CA LEU A 853 -8.55 15.85 -14.25
C LEU A 853 -7.63 15.36 -13.13
N GLU A 854 -6.84 16.26 -12.57
CA GLU A 854 -6.06 16.07 -11.35
C GLU A 854 -6.65 16.96 -10.25
N TYR A 855 -6.76 16.43 -9.04
CA TYR A 855 -7.20 17.14 -7.83
C TYR A 855 -6.77 16.34 -6.60
N SER A 856 -6.96 16.88 -5.41
CA SER A 856 -6.68 16.18 -4.17
C SER A 856 -7.81 16.30 -3.15
N SER A 857 -7.85 15.33 -2.25
CA SER A 857 -8.68 15.36 -1.05
C SER A 857 -7.80 15.26 0.19
N GLU A 858 -8.04 16.13 1.16
CA GLU A 858 -7.55 15.96 2.53
C GLU A 858 -8.47 14.98 3.25
N LEU A 859 -7.91 14.12 4.09
CA LEU A 859 -8.64 13.10 4.83
C LEU A 859 -9.00 13.63 6.23
N ALA A 860 -10.27 13.46 6.61
CA ALA A 860 -10.87 13.97 7.84
C ALA A 860 -11.05 12.82 8.84
N PHE A 861 -10.00 12.55 9.62
CA PHE A 861 -9.87 11.34 10.41
C PHE A 861 -10.64 11.36 11.74
N SER A 862 -11.27 10.24 12.05
CA SER A 862 -11.72 9.86 13.38
C SER A 862 -10.81 8.81 14.05
N SER A 863 -9.94 8.15 13.29
CA SER A 863 -9.02 7.10 13.75
C SER A 863 -7.79 6.94 12.84
N LEU A 864 -6.81 6.13 13.28
CA LEU A 864 -5.53 5.89 12.57
C LEU A 864 -5.68 5.04 11.28
N THR A 865 -6.80 4.34 11.09
CA THR A 865 -7.03 3.43 9.96
C THR A 865 -8.45 3.57 9.45
N GLU A 866 -8.64 4.06 8.22
CA GLU A 866 -9.97 4.19 7.63
C GLU A 866 -9.99 3.77 6.16
N THR A 867 -11.04 3.05 5.76
CA THR A 867 -11.30 2.75 4.35
C THR A 867 -11.74 4.03 3.64
N VAL A 868 -11.25 4.23 2.42
CA VAL A 868 -11.59 5.38 1.58
C VAL A 868 -12.22 4.86 0.29
N THR A 869 -13.46 5.25 0.03
CA THR A 869 -14.10 5.03 -1.28
C THR A 869 -14.22 6.35 -2.01
N ASN A 870 -14.16 6.31 -3.34
CA ASN A 870 -14.52 7.46 -4.14
C ASN A 870 -15.03 6.99 -5.51
N ASP A 871 -16.32 7.19 -5.75
CA ASP A 871 -16.99 6.72 -6.96
C ASP A 871 -17.08 7.82 -8.00
N VAL A 872 -16.60 7.57 -9.23
CA VAL A 872 -16.78 8.50 -10.35
C VAL A 872 -17.83 8.02 -11.33
N ASN A 873 -18.56 8.97 -11.88
CA ASN A 873 -19.65 8.75 -12.84
C ASN A 873 -19.54 9.75 -14.00
N PHE A 874 -19.50 9.23 -15.23
CA PHE A 874 -19.61 10.05 -16.45
C PHE A 874 -21.04 10.11 -16.95
N LEU A 875 -21.51 11.32 -17.26
CA LEU A 875 -22.79 11.60 -17.86
C LEU A 875 -22.66 12.61 -19.01
N GLY A 876 -23.43 12.41 -20.07
CA GLY A 876 -23.52 13.32 -21.22
C GLY A 876 -24.55 12.82 -22.21
N ASP A 877 -24.86 13.60 -23.23
CA ASP A 877 -25.84 13.22 -24.24
C ASP A 877 -25.29 12.18 -25.23
N GLY A 878 -26.18 11.35 -25.78
CA GLY A 878 -25.84 10.22 -26.63
C GLY A 878 -25.32 8.98 -25.87
N VAL A 879 -24.44 9.17 -24.88
CA VAL A 879 -23.95 8.08 -24.02
C VAL A 879 -25.15 7.37 -23.37
N ALA A 880 -25.08 6.03 -23.29
CA ALA A 880 -26.19 5.19 -22.87
C ALA A 880 -26.82 5.71 -21.56
N LYS A 881 -28.15 5.86 -21.52
CA LYS A 881 -28.89 6.47 -20.40
C LYS A 881 -28.82 5.60 -19.14
N GLY A 882 -27.71 5.72 -18.43
CA GLY A 882 -27.29 4.86 -17.34
C GLY A 882 -25.77 4.90 -17.16
N THR A 883 -25.25 6.06 -16.73
CA THR A 883 -24.02 6.24 -15.93
C THR A 883 -22.88 5.25 -16.18
N THR A 884 -21.79 5.70 -16.82
CA THR A 884 -20.52 4.96 -16.76
C THR A 884 -19.93 5.14 -15.36
N PHE A 885 -20.37 4.29 -14.44
CA PHE A 885 -19.98 4.24 -13.04
C PHE A 885 -18.70 3.42 -12.87
N VAL A 886 -17.67 4.01 -12.28
CA VAL A 886 -16.40 3.36 -11.94
C VAL A 886 -16.16 3.56 -10.44
N PRO A 887 -16.41 2.54 -9.61
CA PRO A 887 -16.10 2.62 -8.19
C PRO A 887 -14.60 2.51 -7.96
N PHE A 888 -14.11 3.20 -6.93
CA PHE A 888 -12.77 3.02 -6.41
C PHE A 888 -12.86 2.83 -4.90
N GLU A 889 -12.40 1.68 -4.42
CA GLU A 889 -12.31 1.33 -3.01
C GLU A 889 -10.87 0.97 -2.69
N LYS A 890 -10.29 1.60 -1.66
CA LYS A 890 -8.96 1.26 -1.16
C LYS A 890 -8.81 1.68 0.30
N GLU A 891 -8.21 0.80 1.09
CA GLU A 891 -7.82 1.10 2.46
C GLU A 891 -6.56 1.98 2.46
N TYR A 892 -6.57 3.04 3.29
CA TYR A 892 -5.42 3.92 3.49
C TYR A 892 -5.19 4.11 4.98
N THR A 893 -4.00 3.76 5.46
CA THR A 893 -3.58 4.05 6.84
C THR A 893 -3.11 5.49 6.93
N LEU A 894 -3.58 6.22 7.95
CA LEU A 894 -2.90 7.43 8.39
C LEU A 894 -2.01 7.08 9.55
N TYR A 895 -0.72 7.28 9.32
CA TYR A 895 0.23 7.26 10.40
C TYR A 895 0.39 8.69 10.92
N THR A 896 -0.27 9.02 12.02
CA THR A 896 0.03 10.21 12.82
C THR A 896 0.61 9.82 14.15
N SER A 897 1.66 10.54 14.55
CA SER A 897 2.20 10.52 15.90
C SER A 897 1.68 11.74 16.64
N GLY A 898 1.34 11.54 17.90
CA GLY A 898 0.86 12.58 18.81
C GLY A 898 1.21 12.21 20.24
N GLY A 899 0.85 13.06 21.18
CA GLY A 899 1.13 12.80 22.58
C GLY A 899 0.46 13.78 23.53
N SER A 900 0.31 13.34 24.78
CA SER A 900 -0.31 14.10 25.85
C SER A 900 0.65 14.22 27.03
N GLY A 901 0.87 15.44 27.48
CA GLY A 901 1.63 15.74 28.68
C GLY A 901 0.71 16.06 29.86
N SER A 902 1.04 15.53 31.03
CA SER A 902 0.56 16.04 32.31
C SER A 902 1.73 16.48 33.17
N GLY A 903 1.47 17.47 34.02
CA GLY A 903 2.24 17.80 35.20
C GLY A 903 1.32 17.83 36.41
N THR A 904 1.90 17.97 37.60
CA THR A 904 1.22 18.25 38.85
C THR A 904 2.23 19.00 39.72
N GLY A 905 1.82 20.08 40.38
CA GLY A 905 2.72 20.84 41.25
C GLY A 905 1.95 21.44 42.41
N VAL A 906 2.43 21.24 43.63
CA VAL A 906 1.72 21.68 44.86
C VAL A 906 2.50 22.75 45.61
N ARG A 907 1.78 23.64 46.29
CA ARG A 907 2.36 24.66 47.18
C ARG A 907 1.72 24.56 48.56
N GLY A 908 2.55 24.56 49.60
CA GLY A 908 2.13 24.55 50.99
C GLY A 908 1.80 25.95 51.51
N SER A 909 1.39 26.00 52.78
CA SER A 909 1.19 27.23 53.55
C SER A 909 1.72 27.07 54.98
N ILE A 910 2.21 28.15 55.58
CA ILE A 910 2.54 28.23 57.01
C ILE A 910 1.48 29.09 57.68
N GLU A 911 0.78 28.53 58.66
CA GLU A 911 -0.14 29.25 59.52
C GLU A 911 0.48 29.46 60.90
N ILE A 912 0.53 30.70 61.37
CA ILE A 912 1.09 31.08 62.66
C ILE A 912 -0.04 31.53 63.57
N THR A 913 -0.19 30.86 64.72
CA THR A 913 -1.12 31.28 65.78
C THR A 913 -0.32 31.94 66.90
N LYS A 914 -0.53 33.23 67.12
CA LYS A 914 0.12 34.02 68.17
C LYS A 914 -0.68 33.96 69.48
N VAL A 915 0.00 33.59 70.56
CA VAL A 915 -0.61 33.36 71.89
C VAL A 915 0.21 33.96 73.03
N ASP A 916 -0.39 34.03 74.22
CA ASP A 916 0.31 34.19 75.51
C ASP A 916 1.07 32.89 75.89
N SER A 917 2.11 32.98 76.73
CA SER A 917 2.92 31.81 77.12
C SER A 917 2.31 30.94 78.22
N GLU A 918 1.48 31.51 79.09
CA GLU A 918 0.85 30.84 80.23
C GLU A 918 -0.56 30.34 79.87
N ASP A 919 -1.32 31.11 79.09
CA ASP A 919 -2.65 30.73 78.58
C ASP A 919 -2.72 30.81 77.04
N GLN A 920 -2.50 29.67 76.39
CA GLN A 920 -2.55 29.56 74.93
C GLN A 920 -3.95 29.71 74.33
N SER A 921 -5.01 29.84 75.14
CA SER A 921 -6.35 30.22 74.65
C SER A 921 -6.42 31.72 74.32
N VAL A 922 -5.64 32.56 75.00
CA VAL A 922 -5.52 33.99 74.72
C VAL A 922 -4.76 34.20 73.41
N LYS A 923 -5.43 34.81 72.43
CA LYS A 923 -4.87 35.11 71.10
C LYS A 923 -4.40 36.56 71.03
N LEU A 924 -3.24 36.79 70.42
CA LEU A 924 -2.58 38.10 70.48
C LEU A 924 -2.54 38.81 69.12
N GLN A 925 -3.26 39.93 69.03
CA GLN A 925 -3.24 40.86 67.92
C GLN A 925 -1.98 41.74 67.95
N GLY A 926 -1.49 42.17 66.78
CA GLY A 926 -0.43 43.17 66.66
C GLY A 926 1.02 42.66 66.69
N ALA A 927 1.24 41.34 66.67
CA ALA A 927 2.59 40.80 66.43
C ALA A 927 2.95 40.90 64.94
N THR A 928 4.11 41.44 64.61
CA THR A 928 4.60 41.54 63.23
C THR A 928 5.65 40.46 62.96
N PHE A 929 5.51 39.76 61.84
CA PHE A 929 6.39 38.66 61.43
C PHE A 929 6.90 38.82 60.00
N LYS A 930 8.20 38.57 59.81
CA LYS A 930 8.83 38.36 58.49
C LYS A 930 9.07 36.88 58.26
N LEU A 931 8.70 36.39 57.08
CA LEU A 931 9.09 35.07 56.58
C LEU A 931 10.16 35.24 55.50
N LEU A 932 11.31 34.59 55.67
CA LEU A 932 12.46 34.62 54.74
C LEU A 932 12.69 33.24 54.12
N LYS A 933 13.22 33.20 52.90
CA LYS A 933 13.78 31.99 52.28
C LYS A 933 15.18 31.68 52.83
N SER A 934 15.68 30.48 52.54
CA SER A 934 17.04 30.02 52.86
C SER A 934 18.18 30.88 52.27
N ASN A 935 17.95 31.57 51.15
CA ASN A 935 18.90 32.51 50.54
C ASN A 935 18.83 33.94 51.11
N GLY A 936 17.90 34.22 52.03
CA GLY A 936 17.67 35.53 52.65
C GLY A 936 16.56 36.37 51.99
N ASP A 937 15.95 35.94 50.88
CA ASP A 937 14.84 36.68 50.25
C ASP A 937 13.64 36.81 51.20
N LEU A 938 13.00 38.00 51.22
CA LEU A 938 11.73 38.20 51.93
C LEU A 938 10.57 37.56 51.15
N VAL A 939 9.88 36.61 51.78
CA VAL A 939 8.63 36.01 51.29
C VAL A 939 7.43 36.91 51.61
N GLY A 940 7.48 37.60 52.76
CA GLY A 940 6.52 38.63 53.11
C GLY A 940 6.62 39.06 54.58
N GLU A 941 5.93 40.16 54.91
CA GLU A 941 5.73 40.64 56.28
C GLU A 941 4.22 40.71 56.57
N LYS A 942 3.79 40.27 57.76
CA LYS A 942 2.37 40.23 58.17
C LYS A 942 2.20 40.54 59.66
N VAL A 943 1.07 41.14 60.02
CA VAL A 943 0.68 41.48 61.39
C VAL A 943 -0.51 40.62 61.83
N THR A 944 -0.52 40.12 63.06
CA THR A 944 -1.62 39.27 63.58
C THR A 944 -2.91 40.05 63.80
N GLY A 945 -4.04 39.42 63.40
CA GLY A 945 -5.38 39.95 63.57
C GLY A 945 -5.96 39.75 64.99
N PRO A 946 -7.22 40.14 65.23
CA PRO A 946 -7.92 39.94 66.51
C PRO A 946 -8.05 38.47 66.94
N ASP A 947 -7.90 37.54 66.01
CA ASP A 947 -7.85 36.08 66.20
C ASP A 947 -6.43 35.55 66.51
N GLY A 948 -5.42 36.42 66.46
CA GLY A 948 -4.01 36.08 66.62
C GLY A 948 -3.39 35.29 65.46
N VAL A 949 -4.08 35.13 64.31
CA VAL A 949 -3.62 34.25 63.22
C VAL A 949 -3.02 35.06 62.06
N ILE A 950 -1.99 34.50 61.42
CA ILE A 950 -1.54 34.90 60.06
C ILE A 950 -1.18 33.66 59.25
N THR A 951 -1.47 33.69 57.94
CA THR A 951 -1.12 32.59 57.02
C THR A 951 -0.23 33.09 55.89
N PHE A 952 0.94 32.50 55.70
CA PHE A 952 1.80 32.67 54.51
C PHE A 952 1.51 31.52 53.55
N THR A 953 1.15 31.83 52.30
CA THR A 953 0.69 30.87 51.30
C THR A 953 1.62 30.84 50.08
N LYS A 954 1.43 29.88 49.17
CA LYS A 954 2.27 29.65 47.97
C LYS A 954 3.73 29.31 48.29
N LEU A 955 3.96 28.48 49.31
CA LEU A 955 5.29 28.06 49.76
C LEU A 955 5.68 26.70 49.15
N LEU A 956 6.98 26.42 49.08
CA LEU A 956 7.52 25.14 48.63
C LEU A 956 7.53 24.13 49.79
N PHE A 957 7.25 22.87 49.48
CA PHE A 957 7.43 21.75 50.42
C PHE A 957 8.92 21.39 50.58
N ASP A 958 9.23 20.77 51.71
CA ASP A 958 10.57 20.34 52.18
C ASP A 958 11.67 21.44 52.18
N THR A 959 11.27 22.69 51.93
CA THR A 959 12.13 23.86 51.83
C THR A 959 12.21 24.58 53.18
N PRO A 960 13.41 24.89 53.70
CA PRO A 960 13.55 25.61 54.97
C PRO A 960 13.31 27.11 54.81
N TYR A 961 12.32 27.61 55.52
CA TYR A 961 12.01 29.04 55.70
C TYR A 961 12.47 29.51 57.08
N THR A 962 12.79 30.80 57.20
CA THR A 962 13.14 31.43 58.48
C THR A 962 12.07 32.45 58.86
N LEU A 963 11.32 32.18 59.93
CA LEU A 963 10.36 33.10 60.52
C LEU A 963 11.04 33.95 61.60
N ILE A 964 10.81 35.27 61.58
CA ILE A 964 11.32 36.22 62.57
C ILE A 964 10.17 37.10 63.04
N GLU A 965 9.94 37.19 64.36
CA GLU A 965 9.06 38.20 64.94
C GLU A 965 9.83 39.53 65.00
N THR A 966 9.30 40.57 64.35
CA THR A 966 9.92 41.91 64.25
C THR A 966 9.31 42.91 65.24
N GLN A 967 8.12 42.63 65.76
CA GLN A 967 7.40 43.45 66.74
C GLN A 967 6.44 42.58 67.54
N SER A 968 6.39 42.76 68.86
CA SER A 968 5.50 42.01 69.76
C SER A 968 4.14 42.69 69.93
N PRO A 969 3.10 41.94 70.36
CA PRO A 969 1.84 42.50 70.82
C PRO A 969 2.04 43.49 71.98
N THR A 970 1.18 44.52 72.06
CA THR A 970 1.21 45.50 73.15
C THR A 970 1.09 44.83 74.52
N GLY A 971 2.08 45.04 75.39
CA GLY A 971 2.14 44.43 76.73
C GLY A 971 2.90 43.09 76.79
N TYR A 972 3.53 42.65 75.70
CA TYR A 972 4.26 41.38 75.61
C TYR A 972 5.72 41.59 75.18
N ASP A 973 6.62 40.79 75.72
CA ASP A 973 8.04 40.81 75.34
C ASP A 973 8.24 40.27 73.91
N LEU A 974 9.33 40.67 73.23
CA LEU A 974 9.62 40.28 71.85
C LEU A 974 10.57 39.09 71.76
N ASP A 975 10.10 37.93 71.29
CA ASP A 975 10.95 36.79 70.95
C ASP A 975 11.52 36.91 69.53
N SER A 976 12.49 37.83 69.37
CA SER A 976 13.19 38.13 68.11
C SER A 976 14.09 37.00 67.57
N LYS A 977 14.01 35.79 68.15
CA LYS A 977 14.80 34.62 67.74
C LYS A 977 14.27 34.05 66.41
N PRO A 978 15.10 33.95 65.36
CA PRO A 978 14.71 33.30 64.12
C PRO A 978 14.35 31.83 64.34
N LYS A 979 13.23 31.40 63.75
CA LYS A 979 12.71 30.02 63.84
C LYS A 979 12.68 29.41 62.45
N THR A 980 13.41 28.31 62.25
CA THR A 980 13.39 27.58 60.98
C THR A 980 12.12 26.74 60.91
N ILE A 981 11.37 26.86 59.82
CA ILE A 981 10.14 26.10 59.55
C ILE A 981 10.32 25.39 58.21
N VAL A 982 10.09 24.09 58.21
CA VAL A 982 9.92 23.27 57.00
C VAL A 982 8.44 22.87 56.91
N ILE A 983 7.90 22.84 55.70
CA ILE A 983 6.59 22.26 55.41
C ILE A 983 6.86 20.86 54.87
N GLU A 984 6.72 19.83 55.70
CA GLU A 984 6.99 18.45 55.30
C GLU A 984 5.92 17.96 54.30
N ASP A 985 6.32 17.25 53.23
CA ASP A 985 5.39 16.73 52.21
C ASP A 985 4.20 15.93 52.79
N SER A 986 4.42 15.22 53.90
CA SER A 986 3.42 14.45 54.62
C SER A 986 2.17 15.24 55.04
N LEU A 987 2.27 16.57 55.16
CA LEU A 987 1.15 17.46 55.51
C LEU A 987 0.15 17.68 54.35
N ARG A 988 0.43 17.20 53.13
CA ARG A 988 -0.52 17.25 52.00
C ARG A 988 -1.86 16.59 52.31
N GLN A 989 -1.85 15.48 53.07
CA GLN A 989 -3.09 14.78 53.47
C GLN A 989 -3.96 15.61 54.44
N SER A 990 -3.39 16.63 55.08
CA SER A 990 -4.08 17.61 55.93
C SER A 990 -4.14 19.01 55.28
N GLY A 991 -4.20 19.07 53.95
CA GLY A 991 -4.40 20.32 53.20
C GLY A 991 -3.14 21.17 52.99
N GLY A 992 -1.94 20.66 53.31
CA GLY A 992 -0.67 21.35 53.05
C GLY A 992 -0.37 22.54 53.97
N ILE A 993 -1.08 22.66 55.10
CA ILE A 993 -0.89 23.74 56.08
C ILE A 993 0.01 23.25 57.23
N LYS A 994 1.15 23.92 57.40
CA LYS A 994 2.01 23.80 58.59
C LYS A 994 1.56 24.80 59.65
N THR A 995 0.89 24.35 60.70
CA THR A 995 0.53 25.19 61.85
C THR A 995 1.72 25.35 62.81
N VAL A 996 1.96 26.58 63.28
CA VAL A 996 3.05 26.95 64.18
C VAL A 996 2.55 27.91 65.26
N THR A 997 2.50 27.45 66.51
CA THR A 997 2.14 28.30 67.66
C THR A 997 3.35 29.12 68.10
N ILE A 998 3.19 30.45 68.22
CA ILE A 998 4.24 31.36 68.71
C ILE A 998 3.73 32.08 69.97
N SER A 999 4.27 31.71 71.13
CA SER A 999 3.98 32.33 72.43
C SER A 999 4.94 33.47 72.77
N ASN A 1000 4.41 34.56 73.34
CA ASN A 1000 5.21 35.55 74.07
C ASN A 1000 4.70 35.61 75.51
N THR A 1001 5.58 35.93 76.44
CA THR A 1001 5.20 36.15 77.85
C THR A 1001 4.68 37.57 78.03
N MET A 1002 3.59 37.72 78.78
CA MET A 1002 3.08 39.03 79.21
C MET A 1002 4.14 39.73 80.07
N SER A 1003 4.47 40.98 79.72
CA SER A 1003 5.60 41.69 80.32
C SER A 1003 5.25 42.14 81.75
N THR A 1004 5.98 41.61 82.75
CA THR A 1004 5.64 41.79 84.18
C THR A 1004 6.27 43.03 84.83
N THR A 1005 6.99 43.86 84.07
CA THR A 1005 7.46 45.17 84.56
C THR A 1005 6.30 46.18 84.58
N PRO A 1006 5.97 46.82 85.73
CA PRO A 1006 4.93 47.83 85.77
C PRO A 1006 5.37 49.08 85.00
N VAL A 1007 4.80 49.28 83.82
CA VAL A 1007 4.96 50.51 83.05
C VAL A 1007 4.38 51.68 83.84
N THR A 1008 5.22 52.68 84.16
CA THR A 1008 4.74 53.95 84.71
C THR A 1008 3.91 54.67 83.64
N PRO A 1009 2.64 54.99 83.91
CA PRO A 1009 1.79 55.61 82.89
C PRO A 1009 2.29 57.02 82.55
N LYS A 1010 2.26 57.32 81.25
CA LYS A 1010 2.74 58.56 80.65
C LYS A 1010 1.72 59.07 79.65
N GLY A 1011 1.58 60.39 79.61
CA GLY A 1011 0.86 61.11 78.56
C GLY A 1011 1.77 62.07 77.80
N GLN A 1012 1.16 62.86 76.92
CA GLN A 1012 1.77 63.96 76.20
C GLN A 1012 0.91 65.22 76.34
N LEU A 1013 1.52 66.40 76.21
CA LEU A 1013 0.83 67.69 76.15
C LEU A 1013 1.13 68.35 74.81
N GLU A 1014 0.11 68.53 73.97
CA GLU A 1014 0.18 69.34 72.75
C GLU A 1014 -0.42 70.72 73.01
N ILE A 1015 0.32 71.77 72.62
CA ILE A 1015 -0.09 73.16 72.70
C ILE A 1015 -0.23 73.70 71.28
N THR A 1016 -1.38 74.27 70.94
CA THR A 1016 -1.56 75.09 69.73
C THR A 1016 -1.56 76.58 70.10
N LYS A 1017 -0.61 77.35 69.58
CA LYS A 1017 -0.49 78.79 69.80
C LYS A 1017 -1.18 79.56 68.68
N VAL A 1018 -2.08 80.48 69.04
CA VAL A 1018 -2.87 81.24 68.05
C VAL A 1018 -3.01 82.72 68.41
N ASP A 1019 -3.35 83.53 67.41
CA ASP A 1019 -3.76 84.92 67.57
C ASP A 1019 -5.11 85.02 68.30
N LYS A 1020 -5.19 85.85 69.34
CA LYS A 1020 -6.40 86.02 70.16
C LYS A 1020 -7.58 86.66 69.40
N ALA A 1021 -7.30 87.48 68.39
CA ALA A 1021 -8.32 88.10 67.54
C ALA A 1021 -8.71 87.24 66.34
N ASN A 1022 -7.85 86.30 65.92
CA ASN A 1022 -8.21 85.26 64.95
C ASN A 1022 -7.58 83.90 65.33
N VAL A 1023 -8.37 83.07 66.03
CA VAL A 1023 -7.92 81.75 66.51
C VAL A 1023 -7.64 80.73 65.41
N SER A 1024 -7.93 81.03 64.13
CA SER A 1024 -7.47 80.21 62.99
C SER A 1024 -6.05 80.56 62.51
N LYS A 1025 -5.46 81.65 63.02
CA LYS A 1025 -4.07 82.03 62.73
C LYS A 1025 -3.14 81.50 63.83
N THR A 1026 -2.37 80.47 63.49
CA THR A 1026 -1.31 79.91 64.31
C THR A 1026 -0.09 80.83 64.43
N LEU A 1027 0.73 80.63 65.46
CA LEU A 1027 1.88 81.50 65.78
C LEU A 1027 3.15 80.69 66.14
N GLU A 1028 4.14 80.74 65.25
CA GLU A 1028 5.50 80.22 65.44
C GLU A 1028 6.31 81.04 66.45
N GLY A 1029 7.27 80.41 67.13
CA GLY A 1029 8.27 81.08 67.96
C GLY A 1029 7.87 81.41 69.39
N ALA A 1030 6.71 80.94 69.88
CA ALA A 1030 6.37 81.04 71.31
C ALA A 1030 7.22 80.05 72.12
N THR A 1031 7.93 80.51 73.15
CA THR A 1031 8.73 79.62 74.02
C THR A 1031 7.96 79.25 75.28
N PHE A 1032 7.64 77.98 75.42
CA PHE A 1032 7.00 77.40 76.60
C PHE A 1032 7.99 76.68 77.49
N VAL A 1033 7.74 76.70 78.79
CA VAL A 1033 8.42 75.90 79.81
C VAL A 1033 7.37 75.12 80.60
N LEU A 1034 7.55 73.80 80.75
CA LEU A 1034 6.69 72.95 81.56
C LEU A 1034 7.47 72.43 82.77
N GLN A 1035 6.95 72.66 83.97
CA GLN A 1035 7.55 72.30 85.25
C GLN A 1035 6.52 71.53 86.08
N ASP A 1036 6.88 70.44 86.75
CA ASP A 1036 5.97 69.78 87.70
C ASP A 1036 5.67 70.72 88.89
N LYS A 1037 4.44 70.65 89.42
CA LYS A 1037 3.94 71.56 90.48
C LYS A 1037 4.69 71.42 91.81
N GLY A 1038 5.44 70.33 92.01
CA GLY A 1038 6.34 70.12 93.15
C GLY A 1038 7.76 70.66 92.96
N ASN A 1039 8.14 71.05 91.73
CA ASN A 1039 9.52 71.34 91.31
C ASN A 1039 10.50 70.18 91.58
N LEU A 1040 10.02 68.93 91.45
CA LEU A 1040 10.79 67.70 91.68
C LEU A 1040 11.59 67.24 90.45
N ARG A 1041 11.24 67.73 89.26
CA ARG A 1041 11.86 67.39 87.97
C ARG A 1041 12.49 68.64 87.35
N ALA A 1042 13.37 68.45 86.37
CA ALA A 1042 13.91 69.58 85.61
C ALA A 1042 12.81 70.19 84.69
N PRO A 1043 12.75 71.52 84.53
CA PRO A 1043 11.82 72.15 83.60
C PRO A 1043 12.18 71.79 82.16
N ILE A 1044 11.18 71.36 81.39
CA ILE A 1044 11.32 71.09 79.96
C ILE A 1044 10.96 72.38 79.21
N SER A 1045 11.68 72.74 78.14
CA SER A 1045 11.37 73.91 77.32
C SER A 1045 11.20 73.53 75.85
N VAL A 1046 10.16 74.06 75.21
CA VAL A 1046 9.78 73.77 73.81
C VAL A 1046 9.33 75.08 73.15
N ILE A 1047 9.71 75.29 71.88
CA ILE A 1047 9.32 76.45 71.08
C ILE A 1047 8.26 76.01 70.06
N THR A 1048 7.28 76.85 69.75
CA THR A 1048 6.27 76.54 68.74
C THR A 1048 6.82 76.59 67.32
N ASP A 1049 6.45 75.58 66.52
CA ASP A 1049 6.80 75.44 65.11
C ASP A 1049 5.98 76.34 64.16
N ALA A 1050 6.19 76.22 62.86
CA ALA A 1050 5.50 76.97 61.81
C ALA A 1050 3.97 76.77 61.80
N ASP A 1051 3.47 75.61 62.27
CA ASP A 1051 2.04 75.33 62.47
C ASP A 1051 1.55 75.82 63.84
N GLY A 1052 2.39 76.53 64.60
CA GLY A 1052 2.12 77.07 65.92
C GLY A 1052 2.06 76.00 67.02
N LYS A 1053 2.56 74.79 66.78
CA LYS A 1053 2.49 73.68 67.74
C LYS A 1053 3.75 73.54 68.59
N ALA A 1054 3.56 73.17 69.85
CA ALA A 1054 4.63 72.72 70.75
C ALA A 1054 4.16 71.46 71.49
N VAL A 1055 4.99 70.42 71.52
CA VAL A 1055 4.64 69.10 72.11
C VAL A 1055 5.63 68.72 73.20
N PHE A 1056 5.11 68.30 74.35
CA PHE A 1056 5.86 67.69 75.45
C PHE A 1056 5.51 66.20 75.53
N THR A 1057 6.48 65.32 75.28
CA THR A 1057 6.30 63.85 75.36
C THR A 1057 6.70 63.30 76.73
N ASP A 1058 6.41 62.01 76.97
CA ASP A 1058 6.89 61.23 78.12
C ASP A 1058 6.52 61.76 79.52
N LEU A 1059 5.49 62.60 79.62
CA LEU A 1059 5.04 63.20 80.87
C LEU A 1059 4.40 62.15 81.77
N LEU A 1060 5.00 61.87 82.92
CA LEU A 1060 4.38 61.06 83.97
C LEU A 1060 3.07 61.71 84.45
N TYR A 1061 2.10 60.91 84.86
CA TYR A 1061 0.84 61.42 85.41
C TYR A 1061 1.12 62.24 86.69
N ASP A 1062 0.81 63.55 86.63
CA ASP A 1062 1.13 64.54 87.65
C ASP A 1062 0.43 65.89 87.36
N ASP A 1063 0.50 66.81 88.32
CA ASP A 1063 0.20 68.22 88.10
C ASP A 1063 1.44 68.98 87.60
N TYR A 1064 1.27 69.77 86.54
CA TYR A 1064 2.30 70.64 85.95
C TYR A 1064 1.85 72.10 85.92
N VAL A 1065 2.83 73.00 85.88
CA VAL A 1065 2.67 74.41 85.53
C VAL A 1065 3.33 74.63 84.18
N LEU A 1066 2.53 75.08 83.21
CA LEU A 1066 2.98 75.53 81.90
C LEU A 1066 3.17 77.04 81.94
N THR A 1067 4.37 77.50 81.61
CA THR A 1067 4.73 78.92 81.54
C THR A 1067 5.05 79.31 80.10
N GLU A 1068 4.37 80.33 79.56
CA GLU A 1068 4.86 81.03 78.37
C GLU A 1068 5.95 82.03 78.80
N THR A 1069 7.16 81.85 78.28
CA THR A 1069 8.35 82.63 78.67
C THR A 1069 8.78 83.65 77.62
N ALA A 1070 8.44 83.41 76.35
CA ALA A 1070 8.60 84.38 75.27
C ALA A 1070 7.42 84.27 74.29
N ALA A 1071 6.81 85.41 73.94
CA ALA A 1071 5.79 85.48 72.91
C ALA A 1071 6.39 85.45 71.49
N PRO A 1072 5.62 85.00 70.49
CA PRO A 1072 5.90 85.20 69.07
C PRO A 1072 6.22 86.67 68.73
N GLN A 1073 7.04 86.89 67.69
CA GLN A 1073 7.45 88.23 67.29
C GLN A 1073 6.23 89.11 66.91
N GLY A 1074 6.07 90.25 67.59
CA GLY A 1074 4.93 91.15 67.41
C GLY A 1074 3.67 90.78 68.21
N TYR A 1075 3.81 89.93 69.23
CA TYR A 1075 2.74 89.54 70.16
C TYR A 1075 3.18 89.76 71.63
N THR A 1076 2.20 89.96 72.50
CA THR A 1076 2.39 90.06 73.96
C THR A 1076 1.92 88.76 74.62
N ILE A 1077 2.60 88.30 75.68
CA ILE A 1077 2.12 87.16 76.49
C ILE A 1077 0.87 87.59 77.27
N ASP A 1078 -0.27 86.97 76.97
CA ASP A 1078 -1.56 87.35 77.56
C ASP A 1078 -1.83 86.68 78.92
N SER A 1079 -1.34 85.46 79.12
CA SER A 1079 -1.51 84.69 80.35
C SER A 1079 -0.26 83.82 80.58
N PRO A 1080 0.74 84.32 81.32
CA PRO A 1080 2.07 83.70 81.35
C PRO A 1080 2.12 82.33 82.01
N ASN A 1081 1.14 81.93 82.83
CA ASN A 1081 1.08 80.62 83.47
C ASN A 1081 -0.28 79.95 83.28
N GLN A 1082 -0.29 78.62 83.16
CA GLN A 1082 -1.47 77.75 83.23
C GLN A 1082 -1.13 76.50 84.06
N THR A 1083 -2.10 75.93 84.77
CA THR A 1083 -1.93 74.64 85.49
C THR A 1083 -2.53 73.53 84.64
N ILE A 1084 -1.77 72.47 84.41
CA ILE A 1084 -2.10 71.35 83.52
C ILE A 1084 -1.98 70.05 84.32
N THR A 1085 -3.04 69.26 84.43
CA THR A 1085 -2.99 67.92 85.03
C THR A 1085 -2.89 66.89 83.91
N ILE A 1086 -1.92 65.97 84.00
CA ILE A 1086 -1.86 64.76 83.16
C ILE A 1086 -2.26 63.59 84.04
N ASP A 1087 -3.36 62.92 83.73
CA ASP A 1087 -3.85 61.74 84.44
C ASP A 1087 -4.46 60.71 83.45
N SER A 1088 -5.08 59.64 83.95
CA SER A 1088 -5.67 58.59 83.10
C SER A 1088 -6.82 59.07 82.21
N GLY A 1089 -7.32 60.30 82.37
CA GLY A 1089 -8.25 60.93 81.44
C GLY A 1089 -7.66 61.11 80.03
N VAL A 1090 -6.34 61.23 79.88
CA VAL A 1090 -5.69 61.39 78.55
C VAL A 1090 -5.70 60.11 77.71
N GLU A 1091 -5.98 58.95 78.31
CA GLU A 1091 -6.09 57.68 77.59
C GLU A 1091 -7.30 57.71 76.62
N LEU A 1092 -8.37 58.42 77.00
CA LEU A 1092 -9.57 58.62 76.16
C LEU A 1092 -9.31 59.50 74.93
N THR A 1093 -8.21 60.25 74.90
CA THR A 1093 -7.77 61.10 73.78
C THR A 1093 -6.52 60.55 73.09
N GLY A 1094 -6.21 59.26 73.26
CA GLY A 1094 -5.09 58.59 72.61
C GLY A 1094 -3.72 58.88 73.24
N GLY A 1095 -3.69 59.28 74.52
CA GLY A 1095 -2.46 59.57 75.28
C GLY A 1095 -2.02 61.04 75.22
N VAL A 1096 -2.76 61.91 74.51
CA VAL A 1096 -2.39 63.33 74.31
C VAL A 1096 -3.47 64.25 74.89
N LEU A 1097 -3.05 65.19 75.74
CA LEU A 1097 -3.87 66.33 76.15
C LEU A 1097 -3.57 67.52 75.22
N GLY A 1098 -4.59 68.02 74.50
CA GLY A 1098 -4.47 69.19 73.62
C GLY A 1098 -5.01 70.46 74.27
N ILE A 1099 -4.24 71.56 74.23
CA ILE A 1099 -4.68 72.88 74.71
C ILE A 1099 -4.37 74.00 73.70
N THR A 1100 -5.09 75.12 73.80
CA THR A 1100 -4.88 76.30 72.93
C THR A 1100 -4.50 77.53 73.76
N VAL A 1101 -3.38 78.18 73.42
CA VAL A 1101 -2.85 79.35 74.16
C VAL A 1101 -2.83 80.59 73.25
N THR A 1102 -3.69 81.55 73.55
CA THR A 1102 -3.85 82.78 72.74
C THR A 1102 -2.93 83.92 73.18
N ASN A 1103 -2.43 84.74 72.24
CA ASN A 1103 -1.77 86.02 72.53
C ASN A 1103 -2.41 87.18 71.75
N SER A 1104 -2.41 88.37 72.34
CA SER A 1104 -2.77 89.62 71.69
C SER A 1104 -1.60 90.14 70.85
N LYS A 1105 -1.87 90.56 69.61
CA LYS A 1105 -0.88 91.22 68.77
C LYS A 1105 -0.52 92.60 69.32
N THR A 1106 0.75 92.99 69.32
CA THR A 1106 1.17 94.34 69.75
C THR A 1106 0.60 95.40 68.80
N VAL A 1107 -0.09 96.40 69.36
CA VAL A 1107 -0.80 97.44 68.59
C VAL A 1107 0.01 98.74 68.58
N ASP A 1108 0.24 99.31 67.39
CA ASP A 1108 0.86 100.61 67.18
C ASP A 1108 -0.17 101.53 66.45
N PRO A 1109 -0.40 102.79 66.87
CA PRO A 1109 -1.62 103.51 66.50
C PRO A 1109 -1.51 104.31 65.19
N GLY A 1110 -2.01 103.76 64.07
CA GLY A 1110 -1.93 104.39 62.72
C GLY A 1110 -3.15 104.15 61.80
N ASN A 1111 -4.21 104.92 62.00
CA ASN A 1111 -5.46 105.01 61.23
C ASN A 1111 -5.28 105.77 59.86
N PRO A 1112 -6.22 105.79 58.87
CA PRO A 1112 -7.25 104.83 58.37
C PRO A 1112 -7.12 104.49 56.86
N SER A 1113 -7.95 103.59 56.31
CA SER A 1113 -8.92 103.90 55.22
C SER A 1113 -9.77 102.71 54.75
N ASN A 1114 -11.01 103.00 54.33
CA ASN A 1114 -12.02 102.10 53.75
C ASN A 1114 -12.60 102.84 52.52
N PRO A 1115 -12.86 102.20 51.36
CA PRO A 1115 -14.23 101.76 51.10
C PRO A 1115 -14.38 100.46 50.27
N ASP A 1116 -15.20 99.53 50.77
CA ASP A 1116 -16.07 98.66 49.95
C ASP A 1116 -17.12 99.54 49.22
N PRO A 1117 -17.36 99.37 47.89
CA PRO A 1117 -18.42 98.45 47.45
C PRO A 1117 -18.22 97.77 46.07
N GLY A 1118 -18.92 96.66 45.83
CA GLY A 1118 -19.62 96.49 44.54
C GLY A 1118 -19.59 95.12 43.85
N ASN A 1119 -20.66 94.34 44.04
CA ASN A 1119 -21.13 93.36 43.06
C ASN A 1119 -22.15 94.03 42.12
N PRO A 1120 -21.92 94.00 40.79
CA PRO A 1120 -23.02 93.72 39.86
C PRO A 1120 -22.60 92.81 38.68
N GLY A 1121 -23.58 92.23 37.98
CA GLY A 1121 -23.34 91.30 36.86
C GLY A 1121 -23.40 91.88 35.44
N ASN A 1122 -22.95 91.06 34.48
CA ASN A 1122 -23.48 90.83 33.11
C ASN A 1122 -24.82 91.56 32.80
N PRO A 1123 -25.03 92.29 31.66
CA PRO A 1123 -24.88 91.68 30.31
C PRO A 1123 -24.64 92.57 29.03
N TRP A 1124 -24.31 91.88 27.91
CA TRP A 1124 -24.49 92.27 26.46
C TRP A 1124 -23.75 93.55 25.96
N ASN A 1125 -23.60 93.93 24.68
CA ASN A 1125 -24.30 93.72 23.38
C ASN A 1125 -23.35 94.13 22.19
N PRO A 1126 -23.81 94.32 20.92
CA PRO A 1126 -24.31 93.40 19.89
C PRO A 1126 -23.18 92.89 18.94
N GLY A 1127 -23.38 92.03 17.93
CA GLY A 1127 -24.58 91.36 17.43
C GLY A 1127 -24.80 91.51 15.90
N THR A 1128 -24.51 90.46 15.13
CA THR A 1128 -25.03 90.14 13.78
C THR A 1128 -24.84 88.62 13.52
N PRO A 1129 -25.73 87.93 12.78
CA PRO A 1129 -26.34 86.72 13.37
C PRO A 1129 -26.46 85.48 12.44
N THR A 1130 -27.29 84.51 12.88
CA THR A 1130 -27.90 83.38 12.12
C THR A 1130 -26.92 82.32 11.56
N ASN A 1131 -26.75 81.12 12.15
CA ASN A 1131 -27.73 80.05 12.48
C ASN A 1131 -28.56 79.63 11.23
N PRO A 1132 -28.76 78.33 10.91
CA PRO A 1132 -29.07 77.27 11.89
C PRO A 1132 -28.36 75.90 11.73
N THR A 1133 -28.76 75.01 12.64
CA THR A 1133 -28.23 73.70 13.04
C THR A 1133 -28.41 72.52 12.05
N ASN A 1134 -27.48 71.55 12.18
CA ASN A 1134 -27.64 70.10 11.90
C ASN A 1134 -27.59 69.66 10.41
N PRO A 1135 -27.17 68.41 10.05
CA PRO A 1135 -26.36 67.40 10.78
C PRO A 1135 -25.14 66.87 9.94
N THR A 1136 -24.52 65.77 10.41
CA THR A 1136 -23.95 64.62 9.65
C THR A 1136 -22.43 64.42 9.55
N ASN A 1137 -22.08 63.13 9.46
CA ASN A 1137 -20.88 62.56 8.84
C ASN A 1137 -21.37 61.85 7.55
N PRO A 1138 -20.99 62.32 6.33
CA PRO A 1138 -20.61 61.36 5.29
C PRO A 1138 -19.69 61.89 4.15
N LYS A 1139 -19.16 60.90 3.41
CA LYS A 1139 -18.93 60.76 1.94
C LYS A 1139 -19.16 61.92 0.94
N THR A 1140 -18.30 61.88 -0.09
CA THR A 1140 -18.51 62.05 -1.56
C THR A 1140 -19.96 62.16 -2.11
N PRO A 1141 -20.19 62.75 -3.33
CA PRO A 1141 -19.23 62.92 -4.44
C PRO A 1141 -19.30 64.29 -5.17
N LYS A 1142 -18.63 64.38 -6.32
CA LYS A 1142 -19.21 65.06 -7.50
C LYS A 1142 -18.86 64.29 -8.78
N GLU A 1143 -19.84 64.16 -9.66
CA GLU A 1143 -19.67 63.77 -11.07
C GLU A 1143 -18.81 64.83 -11.82
N GLU A 1144 -18.22 64.55 -12.99
CA GLU A 1144 -18.75 63.70 -14.06
C GLU A 1144 -17.66 63.13 -14.99
N VAL A 1145 -18.03 62.08 -15.74
CA VAL A 1145 -17.22 61.38 -16.76
C VAL A 1145 -17.16 62.23 -18.04
N PRO A 1146 -15.98 62.42 -18.67
CA PRO A 1146 -15.73 61.68 -19.91
C PRO A 1146 -14.28 61.20 -20.14
N THR A 1147 -14.18 59.93 -20.52
CA THR A 1147 -13.11 59.31 -21.33
C THR A 1147 -13.03 59.98 -22.72
N PRO A 1148 -11.86 59.96 -23.44
CA PRO A 1148 -11.50 58.77 -24.22
C PRO A 1148 -10.01 58.47 -24.53
N THR A 1149 -9.80 57.23 -25.01
CA THR A 1149 -8.78 56.73 -25.97
C THR A 1149 -7.27 56.62 -25.62
N LYS A 1150 -6.81 55.35 -25.66
CA LYS A 1150 -5.44 54.88 -26.01
C LYS A 1150 -5.09 55.32 -27.45
N PRO A 1151 -3.80 55.55 -27.81
CA PRO A 1151 -2.94 54.50 -28.42
C PRO A 1151 -1.50 54.48 -27.80
N VAL A 1152 -0.50 53.67 -28.20
CA VAL A 1152 -0.33 52.24 -28.62
C VAL A 1152 1.12 52.07 -29.11
N ASP A 1153 1.84 51.07 -28.55
CA ASP A 1153 3.00 50.27 -29.06
C ASP A 1153 4.23 51.03 -29.66
N LYS A 1154 5.47 50.50 -29.76
CA LYS A 1154 5.97 49.20 -30.29
C LYS A 1154 7.41 48.85 -29.82
N ASP A 1155 7.67 47.53 -29.70
CA ASP A 1155 8.75 46.67 -30.28
C ASP A 1155 10.25 47.09 -30.20
N GLU A 1156 11.29 46.27 -30.43
CA GLU A 1156 11.49 44.94 -31.09
C GLU A 1156 12.39 43.94 -30.28
N GLU A 1157 12.87 42.89 -30.95
CA GLU A 1157 13.35 41.56 -30.49
C GLU A 1157 14.86 41.29 -30.78
N TYR A 1158 15.39 40.09 -30.45
CA TYR A 1158 16.56 39.34 -31.02
C TYR A 1158 17.66 38.78 -30.07
N THR A 1159 18.50 37.88 -30.61
CA THR A 1159 19.14 36.73 -29.92
C THR A 1159 20.57 36.36 -30.40
N ALA A 1160 21.26 35.47 -29.65
CA ALA A 1160 22.47 34.67 -30.04
C ALA A 1160 23.81 35.45 -30.26
N PRO A 1161 25.00 34.83 -30.53
CA PRO A 1161 25.32 33.39 -30.73
C PRO A 1161 26.66 32.80 -30.12
N GLU A 1162 26.68 31.46 -29.99
CA GLU A 1162 27.68 30.39 -30.34
C GLU A 1162 29.23 30.38 -30.10
N GLU A 1163 29.71 29.17 -29.73
CA GLU A 1163 30.97 28.42 -30.09
C GLU A 1163 32.39 28.84 -29.58
N PRO A 1164 33.46 27.99 -29.63
CA PRO A 1164 33.70 26.74 -30.43
C PRO A 1164 34.36 25.50 -29.72
N VAL A 1165 34.72 24.45 -30.51
CA VAL A 1165 35.40 23.14 -30.18
C VAL A 1165 36.22 22.64 -31.42
N PRO A 1166 36.97 21.49 -31.49
CA PRO A 1166 37.26 20.33 -30.58
C PRO A 1166 38.78 20.26 -30.20
N SER A 1167 39.61 19.18 -30.12
CA SER A 1167 39.64 17.69 -30.33
C SER A 1167 40.89 17.11 -29.57
N ASP A 1168 41.40 15.86 -29.59
CA ASP A 1168 40.96 14.43 -29.54
C ASP A 1168 42.23 13.56 -29.17
N GLY A 1169 42.35 12.22 -29.13
CA GLY A 1169 41.46 11.07 -29.40
C GLY A 1169 42.18 9.68 -29.38
N THR A 1170 41.40 8.58 -29.47
CA THR A 1170 41.74 7.17 -29.85
C THR A 1170 42.27 6.09 -28.86
N ASN A 1171 41.53 4.96 -28.86
CA ASN A 1171 41.90 3.52 -28.80
C ASN A 1171 42.26 2.74 -27.50
N GLY A 1172 41.53 1.63 -27.28
CA GLY A 1172 41.82 0.53 -26.34
C GLY A 1172 40.67 -0.49 -26.17
N ASP A 1173 40.57 -1.51 -27.04
CA ASP A 1173 39.49 -2.54 -27.06
C ASP A 1173 39.89 -3.89 -26.42
N LYS A 1174 38.91 -4.65 -25.87
CA LYS A 1174 38.94 -6.13 -25.73
C LYS A 1174 37.60 -6.84 -25.40
N THR A 1175 36.65 -6.80 -26.34
CA THR A 1175 35.84 -7.94 -26.84
C THR A 1175 35.30 -9.11 -25.93
N LYS A 1176 33.96 -9.33 -26.02
CA LYS A 1176 33.20 -10.64 -26.11
C LYS A 1176 33.19 -11.65 -24.94
N PRO A 1177 32.25 -12.64 -24.94
CA PRO A 1177 30.95 -12.78 -25.65
C PRO A 1177 29.76 -12.82 -24.65
N GLY A 1178 28.47 -12.78 -25.01
CA GLY A 1178 27.82 -12.96 -26.31
C GLY A 1178 26.91 -14.20 -26.33
N LYS A 1179 25.69 -14.09 -25.79
CA LYS A 1179 24.64 -15.13 -25.88
C LYS A 1179 23.34 -14.51 -26.41
N THR A 1180 22.93 -14.94 -27.60
CA THR A 1180 21.60 -14.69 -28.17
C THR A 1180 20.63 -15.75 -27.65
N SER A 1181 19.46 -15.33 -27.17
CA SER A 1181 18.30 -16.20 -26.96
C SER A 1181 17.13 -15.68 -27.78
N ASN A 1182 16.59 -16.52 -28.68
CA ASN A 1182 15.32 -16.24 -29.33
C ASN A 1182 14.22 -16.08 -28.26
N PRO A 1183 13.23 -15.19 -28.47
CA PRO A 1183 11.89 -15.43 -27.99
C PRO A 1183 11.25 -16.51 -28.89
N SER A 1184 11.67 -17.77 -28.71
CA SER A 1184 10.99 -18.91 -29.32
C SER A 1184 9.75 -19.25 -28.52
N ASP A 1185 8.63 -19.33 -29.23
CA ASP A 1185 7.39 -20.01 -28.83
C ASP A 1185 6.76 -19.54 -27.51
N ILE A 1186 5.92 -18.50 -27.63
CA ILE A 1186 4.76 -18.36 -26.74
C ILE A 1186 3.83 -19.53 -27.08
N GLU A 1187 3.68 -20.50 -26.19
CA GLU A 1187 2.66 -21.52 -26.34
C GLU A 1187 1.27 -20.86 -26.32
N LEU A 1188 0.50 -21.13 -27.37
CA LEU A 1188 -0.87 -20.67 -27.54
C LEU A 1188 -1.82 -21.83 -27.26
N ASP A 1189 -3.01 -21.52 -26.74
CA ASP A 1189 -4.11 -22.50 -26.73
C ASP A 1189 -4.57 -22.84 -28.17
N GLU A 1190 -5.49 -23.81 -28.28
CA GLU A 1190 -6.09 -24.22 -29.57
C GLU A 1190 -6.87 -23.10 -30.30
N ASN A 1191 -7.00 -21.91 -29.69
CA ASN A 1191 -7.66 -20.72 -30.24
C ASN A 1191 -6.70 -19.53 -30.44
N GLY A 1192 -5.40 -19.66 -30.15
CA GLY A 1192 -4.38 -18.64 -30.41
C GLY A 1192 -4.07 -17.66 -29.26
N ASN A 1193 -4.42 -17.97 -28.00
CA ASN A 1193 -4.24 -17.05 -26.86
C ASN A 1193 -2.94 -17.30 -26.06
N PRO A 1194 -2.17 -16.26 -25.67
CA PRO A 1194 -1.03 -16.40 -24.74
C PRO A 1194 -1.46 -16.79 -23.31
N LEU A 1195 -0.78 -17.76 -22.71
CA LEU A 1195 -1.06 -18.24 -21.36
C LEU A 1195 -0.30 -17.44 -20.28
N GLY A 1196 -1.01 -16.58 -19.54
CA GLY A 1196 -0.47 -15.93 -18.33
C GLY A 1196 -1.38 -14.85 -17.74
N GLY A 1197 -2.13 -15.15 -16.67
CA GLY A 1197 -3.01 -14.17 -16.01
C GLY A 1197 -4.16 -14.73 -15.16
N SER A 1198 -3.81 -15.49 -14.11
CA SER A 1198 -4.66 -15.83 -12.94
C SER A 1198 -6.20 -15.79 -13.08
N LYS A 1199 -6.83 -16.97 -13.21
CA LYS A 1199 -8.21 -17.23 -12.75
C LYS A 1199 -8.28 -18.59 -12.06
N GLY A 1200 -9.07 -18.67 -10.99
CA GLY A 1200 -9.31 -19.91 -10.24
C GLY A 1200 -10.17 -20.92 -11.00
N ASP A 1201 -10.04 -22.19 -10.60
CA ASP A 1201 -10.52 -23.35 -11.36
C ASP A 1201 -12.03 -23.47 -11.53
N LYS A 1202 -12.45 -23.94 -12.72
CA LYS A 1202 -13.49 -24.99 -12.86
C LYS A 1202 -13.22 -25.87 -14.09
N ALA A 1203 -13.01 -27.16 -13.87
CA ALA A 1203 -12.89 -28.17 -14.93
C ALA A 1203 -14.26 -28.59 -15.50
N LYS A 1204 -14.24 -29.28 -16.66
CA LYS A 1204 -15.38 -30.00 -17.27
C LYS A 1204 -14.95 -31.39 -17.72
N GLN A 1205 -15.81 -32.40 -17.53
CA GLN A 1205 -15.93 -33.56 -18.43
C GLN A 1205 -17.40 -34.06 -18.48
N ASN A 1206 -17.69 -34.93 -19.44
CA ASN A 1206 -19.02 -35.47 -19.78
C ASN A 1206 -19.33 -36.77 -18.99
N GLY A 1207 -20.56 -37.29 -18.87
CA GLY A 1207 -21.87 -36.80 -19.32
C GLY A 1207 -23.02 -37.82 -19.11
N THR A 1208 -24.27 -37.36 -19.30
CA THR A 1208 -25.53 -38.14 -19.53
C THR A 1208 -25.92 -39.31 -18.61
N ASN A 1209 -26.76 -39.07 -17.59
CA ASN A 1209 -28.19 -39.49 -17.58
C ASN A 1209 -28.97 -38.94 -16.35
N VAL A 1210 -30.27 -39.26 -16.24
CA VAL A 1210 -31.39 -38.50 -15.61
C VAL A 1210 -32.18 -39.41 -14.63
N PRO A 1211 -32.93 -38.97 -13.56
CA PRO A 1211 -33.52 -37.64 -13.24
C PRO A 1211 -33.42 -37.09 -11.78
N VAL A 1212 -34.03 -35.91 -11.57
CA VAL A 1212 -34.46 -35.23 -10.30
C VAL A 1212 -33.37 -34.45 -9.51
N LEU A 1213 -33.79 -33.30 -8.96
CA LEU A 1213 -33.00 -32.33 -8.19
C LEU A 1213 -33.59 -32.10 -6.79
N PRO A 1214 -32.78 -31.58 -5.85
CA PRO A 1214 -33.17 -30.34 -5.16
C PRO A 1214 -32.17 -29.20 -5.41
N LYS A 1215 -32.61 -27.95 -5.16
CA LYS A 1215 -31.78 -26.73 -5.21
C LYS A 1215 -31.96 -25.91 -3.93
N THR A 1216 -30.86 -25.35 -3.45
CA THR A 1216 -30.77 -23.99 -2.91
C THR A 1216 -29.52 -23.35 -3.53
N GLY A 1217 -29.45 -22.05 -3.81
CA GLY A 1217 -30.39 -20.96 -3.51
C GLY A 1217 -29.78 -20.00 -2.48
N GLU A 1218 -29.73 -18.68 -2.69
CA GLU A 1218 -30.33 -17.87 -3.77
C GLU A 1218 -29.50 -16.61 -4.11
N ASN A 1219 -29.64 -16.13 -5.35
CA ASN A 1219 -29.47 -14.71 -5.68
C ASN A 1219 -30.84 -14.02 -5.53
N SER A 1220 -30.87 -12.79 -5.01
CA SER A 1220 -32.11 -12.07 -4.67
C SER A 1220 -33.04 -11.80 -5.88
N PRO A 1221 -34.34 -12.15 -5.82
CA PRO A 1221 -35.28 -11.96 -6.93
C PRO A 1221 -36.21 -10.73 -6.75
N TRP A 1222 -35.88 -9.61 -7.41
CA TRP A 1222 -36.69 -8.38 -7.38
C TRP A 1222 -38.17 -8.57 -7.80
N LEU A 1223 -38.44 -9.52 -8.71
CA LEU A 1223 -39.81 -9.87 -9.14
C LEU A 1223 -40.70 -10.37 -7.99
N VAL A 1224 -40.14 -11.03 -6.96
CA VAL A 1224 -40.93 -11.54 -5.82
C VAL A 1224 -41.43 -10.40 -4.94
N GLN A 1225 -40.68 -9.30 -4.82
CA GLN A 1225 -41.10 -8.12 -4.04
C GLN A 1225 -42.28 -7.40 -4.71
N VAL A 1226 -42.30 -7.31 -6.05
CA VAL A 1226 -43.43 -6.73 -6.81
C VAL A 1226 -44.70 -7.58 -6.66
N VAL A 1227 -44.59 -8.91 -6.79
CA VAL A 1227 -45.73 -9.82 -6.57
C VAL A 1227 -46.19 -9.79 -5.11
N GLY A 1228 -45.26 -9.71 -4.15
CA GLY A 1228 -45.54 -9.54 -2.73
C GLY A 1228 -46.33 -8.26 -2.44
N ALA A 1229 -45.93 -7.12 -3.00
CA ALA A 1229 -46.66 -5.85 -2.87
C ALA A 1229 -48.10 -5.94 -3.43
N VAL A 1230 -48.28 -6.57 -4.61
CA VAL A 1230 -49.61 -6.80 -5.19
C VAL A 1230 -50.46 -7.72 -4.32
N LEU A 1231 -49.90 -8.78 -3.74
CA LEU A 1231 -50.61 -9.69 -2.84
C LEU A 1231 -50.95 -9.04 -1.48
N ILE A 1232 -50.09 -8.16 -0.96
CA ILE A 1232 -50.36 -7.38 0.26
C ILE A 1232 -51.51 -6.38 0.01
N VAL A 1233 -51.51 -5.68 -1.13
CA VAL A 1233 -52.62 -4.79 -1.53
C VAL A 1233 -53.91 -5.59 -1.75
N ALA A 1234 -53.86 -6.74 -2.42
CA ALA A 1234 -55.02 -7.62 -2.59
C ALA A 1234 -55.55 -8.14 -1.25
N GLY A 1235 -54.67 -8.55 -0.33
CA GLY A 1235 -55.00 -8.97 1.02
C GLY A 1235 -55.66 -7.86 1.84
N ALA A 1236 -55.13 -6.64 1.78
CA ALA A 1236 -55.72 -5.45 2.41
C ALA A 1236 -57.11 -5.14 1.84
N VAL A 1237 -57.31 -5.23 0.52
CA VAL A 1237 -58.62 -5.05 -0.12
C VAL A 1237 -59.62 -6.14 0.28
N MET A 1238 -59.20 -7.41 0.38
CA MET A 1238 -60.05 -8.50 0.84
C MET A 1238 -60.42 -8.37 2.32
N LEU A 1239 -59.47 -7.98 3.19
CA LEU A 1239 -59.73 -7.69 4.59
C LEU A 1239 -60.72 -6.52 4.76
N ARG A 1240 -60.56 -5.45 3.96
CA ARG A 1240 -61.48 -4.30 3.96
C ARG A 1240 -62.89 -4.67 3.47
N ARG A 1241 -63.02 -5.59 2.50
CA ARG A 1241 -64.31 -6.19 2.11
C ARG A 1241 -64.92 -7.03 3.23
N LYS A 1242 -64.12 -7.85 3.92
CA LYS A 1242 -64.59 -8.70 5.04
C LYS A 1242 -65.06 -7.88 6.25
N PHE A 1243 -64.51 -6.67 6.45
CA PHE A 1243 -64.93 -5.75 7.51
C PHE A 1243 -66.24 -4.99 7.20
N LEU A 1244 -66.59 -4.80 5.92
CA LEU A 1244 -67.81 -4.10 5.52
C LEU A 1244 -69.06 -5.00 5.55
N ILE A 1245 -68.94 -6.28 5.20
CA ILE A 1245 -70.06 -7.23 5.13
C ILE A 1245 -70.67 -7.57 6.52
N ASN A 1246 -69.99 -7.22 7.62
CA ASN A 1246 -70.54 -7.33 8.98
C ASN A 1246 -71.31 -6.07 9.46
N LYS A 1247 -71.57 -5.07 8.59
CA LYS A 1247 -72.52 -3.98 8.86
C LYS A 1247 -73.29 -3.55 7.59
N LYS A 1248 -74.43 -4.24 7.38
CA LYS A 1248 -75.37 -4.18 6.25
C LYS A 1248 -74.92 -4.92 4.99
#